data_AF-A0A937K858-F1
#
_entry.id   AF-A0A937K858-F1
#
_cell.length_a   1.000
_cell.length_b   1.000
_cell.length_c   1.000
_cell.angle_alpha   90.00
_cell.angle_beta   90.00
_cell.angle_gamma   90.00
#
_symmetry.space_group_name_H-M   'P 1'
#
loop_
_entity.id
_entity.type
_entity.pdbx_description
1 polymer ?
#
loop_
_entity_poly.entity_id
_entity_poly.type
_entity_poly.pdbx_seq_one_letter_code
_entity_poly.pdbx_strand_id
1 'polypeptide(L)'
;MNFARLFRRLFLVLVVLSAPAHAQDAADVAALKEGLSLMREGKWDDALEAAGPPGALPRDIIEWNRLRAGKGTFAESVEFLSRHPDWPGEDLLRERTESSIPRDAVVQDVLTFFQDVKPQSGTGAIRYARGLWESGYKEEAQAEARRAWTTMSLSQSQEEQFMHDWPKTLADYHWERMDHLLWLGLTDEAERHMARVSTDQQILARARIALRNTDPGVDAMIEKVPEALQDDPGLAYERMLWRLRKGRIDDAIEMVLERSTSAAALGRPVMWGDERRRFAREKMREGEAQMAYDLAANHYIDEAVWDREDNEWIAGFVSLRMLDDAETALKHFQSFRESVDTPISLGRAGYWEGRAFEALGREDEAQAAYAFGAQHQTAFYGLLAAEKAGLPMDPKLAGTEEFPDYTEASFWGTPIMEAARLVAALDEYYLTQRFVVHLSERLDRTETGQLADWAEDVGLPYVMLKIAKHSVNFEKVLERAYFPTPEIGSGNPNVPRALEMAISRRESEFNHTVRSHAGALGLMQLMPGTARDMANRLGIDYAPAKLTTDMEYNARLGSEYLAWLMERFGDNPVLIAVAYNAGLGRAYNWSEERGDPRDPDVDVIDWIEMIPFDETQNYVMRVTETLPIYEARLKGEVGELNFTAMLKRR
;
A
#
# COMPACT_ATOMS: atom_id res chain seq x y z
N MET A 1 -17.03 -17.21 24.64
CA MET A 1 -18.26 -16.66 24.02
C MET A 1 -19.13 -16.06 25.13
N ASN A 2 -19.20 -14.72 25.20
CA ASN A 2 -19.75 -14.01 26.36
C ASN A 2 -21.27 -13.86 26.21
N PHE A 3 -22.07 -14.52 27.06
CA PHE A 3 -23.54 -14.57 27.00
C PHE A 3 -24.21 -13.19 26.97
N ALA A 4 -23.54 -12.15 27.49
CA ALA A 4 -24.03 -10.77 27.46
C ALA A 4 -24.11 -10.17 26.04
N ARG A 5 -23.23 -10.58 25.10
CA ARG A 5 -23.21 -10.03 23.73
C ARG A 5 -24.24 -10.67 22.80
N LEU A 6 -24.59 -11.94 23.03
CA LEU A 6 -25.73 -12.58 22.35
C LEU A 6 -27.05 -11.86 22.68
N PHE A 7 -27.17 -11.36 23.92
CA PHE A 7 -28.30 -10.54 24.35
C PHE A 7 -28.34 -9.16 23.65
N ARG A 8 -27.18 -8.53 23.38
CA ARG A 8 -27.11 -7.30 22.56
C ARG A 8 -27.55 -7.51 21.11
N ARG A 9 -27.15 -8.62 20.47
CA ARG A 9 -27.64 -8.99 19.12
C ARG A 9 -29.16 -9.22 19.06
N LEU A 10 -29.75 -9.76 20.13
CA LEU A 10 -31.21 -9.91 20.26
C LEU A 10 -31.93 -8.59 20.59
N PHE A 11 -31.27 -7.65 21.28
CA PHE A 11 -31.86 -6.35 21.62
C PHE A 11 -31.87 -5.36 20.45
N LEU A 12 -30.91 -5.47 19.51
CA LEU A 12 -30.90 -4.65 18.29
C LEU A 12 -32.05 -4.98 17.32
N VAL A 13 -32.72 -6.13 17.49
CA VAL A 13 -33.92 -6.52 16.72
C VAL A 13 -35.22 -6.07 17.43
N LEU A 14 -35.15 -5.56 18.67
CA LEU A 14 -36.33 -5.36 19.51
C LEU A 14 -36.35 -4.04 20.33
N VAL A 15 -35.80 -2.95 19.77
CA VAL A 15 -36.19 -1.59 20.20
C VAL A 15 -37.17 -1.02 19.18
N VAL A 16 -38.42 -1.44 19.32
CA VAL A 16 -39.58 -0.85 18.64
C VAL A 16 -40.13 0.24 19.55
N LEU A 17 -39.95 1.53 19.16
CA LEU A 17 -40.92 2.64 19.25
C LEU A 17 -40.24 4.02 19.03
N SER A 18 -39.77 4.25 17.80
CA SER A 18 -39.57 5.59 17.22
C SER A 18 -39.83 5.54 15.71
N ALA A 19 -41.11 5.47 15.34
CA ALA A 19 -41.58 5.22 13.96
C ALA A 19 -41.09 6.20 12.86
N PRO A 20 -40.88 7.51 13.09
CA PRO A 20 -40.49 8.41 12.00
C PRO A 20 -39.00 8.25 11.59
N ALA A 21 -38.10 7.97 12.52
CA ALA A 21 -36.67 7.80 12.22
C ALA A 21 -36.41 6.53 11.38
N HIS A 22 -37.03 5.40 11.75
CA HIS A 22 -36.92 4.16 10.98
C HIS A 22 -37.54 4.24 9.58
N ALA A 23 -38.61 5.03 9.39
CA ALA A 23 -39.22 5.23 8.08
C ALA A 23 -38.34 6.09 7.16
N GLN A 24 -37.68 7.11 7.72
CA GLN A 24 -36.72 7.95 7.01
C GLN A 24 -35.48 7.14 6.61
N ASP A 25 -34.91 6.35 7.53
CA ASP A 25 -33.77 5.48 7.25
C ASP A 25 -34.08 4.49 6.11
N ALA A 26 -35.27 3.87 6.12
CA ALA A 26 -35.69 2.95 5.07
C ALA A 26 -35.86 3.64 3.70
N ALA A 27 -36.38 4.87 3.69
CA ALA A 27 -36.50 5.67 2.48
C ALA A 27 -35.13 6.09 1.93
N ASP A 28 -34.22 6.52 2.80
CA ASP A 28 -32.87 6.92 2.43
C ASP A 28 -32.04 5.73 1.90
N VAL A 29 -32.20 4.54 2.48
CA VAL A 29 -31.58 3.30 1.99
C VAL A 29 -32.11 2.96 0.60
N ALA A 30 -33.42 3.06 0.37
CA ALA A 30 -34.02 2.79 -0.93
C ALA A 30 -33.57 3.80 -2.00
N ALA A 31 -33.57 5.09 -1.66
CA ALA A 31 -33.12 6.17 -2.54
C ALA A 31 -31.64 6.01 -2.90
N LEU A 32 -30.77 5.72 -1.91
CA LEU A 32 -29.36 5.48 -2.17
C LEU A 32 -29.14 4.24 -3.05
N LYS A 33 -29.88 3.16 -2.81
CA LYS A 33 -29.76 1.93 -3.62
C LYS A 33 -30.05 2.19 -5.10
N GLU A 34 -31.13 2.90 -5.38
CA GLU A 34 -31.50 3.27 -6.75
C GLU A 34 -30.47 4.24 -7.35
N GLY A 35 -30.08 5.28 -6.61
CA GLY A 35 -29.04 6.23 -7.01
C GLY A 35 -27.72 5.55 -7.35
N LEU A 36 -27.23 4.62 -6.52
CA LEU A 36 -26.01 3.86 -6.79
C LEU A 36 -26.12 2.97 -8.02
N SER A 37 -27.29 2.39 -8.28
CA SER A 37 -27.53 1.60 -9.50
C SER A 37 -27.42 2.46 -10.75
N LEU A 38 -28.12 3.60 -10.78
CA LEU A 38 -28.10 4.55 -11.91
C LEU A 38 -26.71 5.16 -12.10
N MET A 39 -26.02 5.47 -11.00
CA MET A 39 -24.64 5.95 -11.01
C MET A 39 -23.71 4.96 -11.71
N ARG A 40 -23.82 3.66 -11.41
CA ARG A 40 -23.03 2.59 -12.04
C ARG A 40 -23.32 2.44 -13.54
N GLU A 41 -24.53 2.79 -13.97
CA GLU A 41 -24.91 2.88 -15.39
C GLU A 41 -24.42 4.17 -16.07
N GLY A 42 -23.83 5.11 -15.32
CA GLY A 42 -23.34 6.40 -15.81
C GLY A 42 -24.43 7.48 -15.94
N LYS A 43 -25.64 7.22 -15.43
CA LYS A 43 -26.78 8.14 -15.46
C LYS A 43 -26.76 9.07 -14.24
N TRP A 44 -25.81 10.00 -14.22
CA TRP A 44 -25.54 10.84 -13.04
C TRP A 44 -26.71 11.74 -12.62
N ASP A 45 -27.41 12.36 -13.58
CA ASP A 45 -28.54 13.25 -13.26
C ASP A 45 -29.72 12.46 -12.70
N ASP A 46 -30.07 11.33 -13.34
CA ASP A 46 -31.10 10.41 -12.83
C ASP A 46 -30.73 9.85 -11.45
N ALA A 47 -29.44 9.53 -11.24
CA ALA A 47 -28.95 9.04 -9.96
C ALA A 47 -29.10 10.08 -8.85
N LEU A 48 -28.82 11.36 -9.14
CA LEU A 48 -29.01 12.45 -8.20
C LEU A 48 -30.49 12.66 -7.88
N GLU A 49 -31.37 12.61 -8.89
CA GLU A 49 -32.82 12.74 -8.70
C GLU A 49 -33.40 11.58 -7.86
N ALA A 50 -33.01 10.34 -8.17
CA ALA A 50 -33.43 9.15 -7.42
C ALA A 50 -32.93 9.16 -5.96
N ALA A 51 -31.77 9.76 -5.70
CA ALA A 51 -31.19 9.88 -4.38
C ALA A 51 -31.82 11.01 -3.53
N GLY A 52 -32.86 11.69 -4.03
CA GLY A 52 -33.65 12.66 -3.27
C GLY A 52 -33.27 14.12 -3.51
N PRO A 53 -33.80 15.05 -2.70
CA PRO A 53 -33.62 16.49 -2.89
C PRO A 53 -32.19 16.96 -2.54
N PRO A 54 -31.77 18.15 -3.03
CA PRO A 54 -30.51 18.79 -2.61
C PRO A 54 -30.35 18.84 -1.09
N GLY A 55 -29.17 18.45 -0.59
CA GLY A 55 -28.85 18.37 0.84
C GLY A 55 -29.36 17.11 1.55
N ALA A 56 -30.07 16.20 0.86
CA ALA A 56 -30.34 14.87 1.40
C ALA A 56 -29.07 14.02 1.36
N LEU A 57 -28.82 13.26 2.42
CA LEU A 57 -27.60 12.47 2.57
C LEU A 57 -27.38 11.42 1.44
N PRO A 58 -28.41 10.67 0.97
CA PRO A 58 -28.23 9.79 -0.17
C PRO A 58 -27.74 10.53 -1.42
N ARG A 59 -28.30 11.72 -1.69
CA ARG A 59 -27.89 12.57 -2.82
C ARG A 59 -26.47 13.06 -2.66
N ASP A 60 -26.05 13.46 -1.46
CA ASP A 60 -24.68 13.91 -1.19
C ASP A 60 -23.65 12.80 -1.45
N ILE A 61 -23.99 11.53 -1.17
CA ILE A 61 -23.14 10.37 -1.50
C ILE A 61 -22.99 10.21 -3.02
N ILE A 62 -24.07 10.38 -3.78
CA ILE A 62 -24.02 10.32 -5.25
C ILE A 62 -23.26 11.51 -5.82
N GLU A 63 -23.51 12.71 -5.31
CA GLU A 63 -22.82 13.94 -5.70
C GLU A 63 -21.32 13.84 -5.44
N TRP A 64 -20.90 13.40 -4.26
CA TRP A 64 -19.50 13.17 -3.92
C TRP A 64 -18.80 12.24 -4.92
N ASN A 65 -19.44 11.11 -5.29
CA ASN A 65 -18.90 10.21 -6.30
C ASN A 65 -18.82 10.87 -7.68
N ARG A 66 -19.84 11.66 -8.06
CA ARG A 66 -19.89 12.40 -9.33
C ARG A 66 -18.77 13.43 -9.44
N LEU A 67 -18.55 14.22 -8.38
CA LEU A 67 -17.51 15.25 -8.34
C LEU A 67 -16.11 14.63 -8.39
N ARG A 68 -15.87 13.55 -7.63
CA ARG A 68 -14.61 12.78 -7.71
C ARG A 68 -14.41 12.05 -9.04
N ALA A 69 -15.47 11.82 -9.80
CA ALA A 69 -15.39 11.35 -11.19
C ALA A 69 -15.14 12.47 -12.21
N GLY A 70 -15.00 13.73 -11.77
CA GLY A 70 -14.81 14.90 -12.64
C GLY A 70 -16.07 15.27 -13.44
N LYS A 71 -17.25 14.92 -12.94
CA LYS A 71 -18.54 15.14 -13.63
C LYS A 71 -19.35 16.30 -13.05
N GLY A 72 -18.70 17.26 -12.41
CA GLY A 72 -19.34 18.48 -11.90
C GLY A 72 -18.61 19.77 -12.27
N THR A 73 -19.29 20.88 -12.03
CA THR A 73 -18.81 22.23 -12.24
C THR A 73 -18.00 22.72 -11.05
N PHE A 74 -17.21 23.78 -11.25
CA PHE A 74 -16.45 24.40 -10.18
C PHE A 74 -17.34 24.86 -9.02
N ALA A 75 -18.50 25.46 -9.34
CA ALA A 75 -19.44 25.94 -8.33
C ALA A 75 -20.02 24.80 -7.47
N GLU A 76 -20.43 23.69 -8.10
CA GLU A 76 -20.93 22.52 -7.38
C GLU A 76 -19.87 21.91 -6.46
N SER A 77 -18.62 21.83 -6.93
CA SER A 77 -17.51 21.33 -6.10
C SER A 77 -17.22 22.22 -4.89
N VAL A 78 -17.19 23.56 -5.09
CA VAL A 78 -16.97 24.51 -3.99
C VAL A 78 -18.12 24.45 -2.99
N GLU A 79 -19.36 24.38 -3.47
CA GLU A 79 -20.53 24.22 -2.61
C GLU A 79 -20.46 22.92 -1.82
N PHE A 80 -20.14 21.79 -2.47
CA PHE A 80 -20.01 20.50 -1.82
C PHE A 80 -18.92 20.53 -0.73
N LEU A 81 -17.71 21.01 -1.05
CA LEU A 81 -16.60 21.12 -0.09
C LEU A 81 -16.93 22.03 1.09
N SER A 82 -17.79 23.04 0.89
CA SER A 82 -18.24 23.92 1.98
C SER A 82 -19.22 23.23 2.93
N ARG A 83 -20.06 22.32 2.43
CA ARG A 83 -21.02 21.55 3.23
C ARG A 83 -20.38 20.34 3.91
N HIS A 84 -19.38 19.76 3.26
CA HIS A 84 -18.77 18.48 3.61
C HIS A 84 -17.23 18.56 3.63
N PRO A 85 -16.64 19.42 4.48
CA PRO A 85 -15.19 19.66 4.51
C PRO A 85 -14.37 18.49 5.09
N ASP A 86 -15.04 17.46 5.62
CA ASP A 86 -14.45 16.31 6.30
C ASP A 86 -14.77 14.98 5.59
N TRP A 87 -15.17 15.02 4.32
CA TRP A 87 -15.47 13.81 3.55
C TRP A 87 -14.22 13.19 2.91
N PRO A 88 -14.18 11.85 2.78
CA PRO A 88 -13.01 11.15 2.27
C PRO A 88 -12.62 11.58 0.85
N GLY A 89 -11.30 11.67 0.61
CA GLY A 89 -10.75 11.90 -0.73
C GLY A 89 -10.92 13.33 -1.25
N GLU A 90 -10.83 14.32 -0.35
CA GLU A 90 -10.85 15.75 -0.67
C GLU A 90 -9.78 16.11 -1.72
N ASP A 91 -8.54 15.65 -1.57
CA ASP A 91 -7.45 15.95 -2.51
C ASP A 91 -7.80 15.57 -3.95
N LEU A 92 -8.36 14.36 -4.14
CA LEU A 92 -8.82 13.90 -5.45
C LEU A 92 -10.00 14.74 -5.95
N LEU A 93 -10.97 15.09 -5.08
CA LEU A 93 -12.09 15.93 -5.47
C LEU A 93 -11.60 17.30 -5.94
N ARG A 94 -10.66 17.91 -5.21
CA ARG A 94 -10.03 19.18 -5.57
C ARG A 94 -9.28 19.07 -6.89
N GLU A 95 -8.42 18.07 -7.06
CA GLU A 95 -7.68 17.80 -8.30
C GLU A 95 -8.64 17.71 -9.51
N ARG A 96 -9.72 16.94 -9.39
CA ARG A 96 -10.71 16.77 -10.45
C ARG A 96 -11.47 18.06 -10.75
N THR A 97 -11.71 18.87 -9.73
CA THR A 97 -12.38 20.17 -9.82
C THR A 97 -11.56 21.20 -10.59
N GLU A 98 -10.22 21.15 -10.53
CA GLU A 98 -9.38 22.14 -11.23
C GLU A 98 -9.64 22.20 -12.74
N SER A 99 -9.97 21.06 -13.34
CA SER A 99 -10.30 20.97 -14.76
C SER A 99 -11.60 21.69 -15.15
N SER A 100 -12.52 21.88 -14.20
CA SER A 100 -13.83 22.51 -14.42
C SER A 100 -13.85 24.01 -14.09
N ILE A 101 -12.74 24.61 -13.62
CA ILE A 101 -12.64 26.04 -13.32
C ILE A 101 -12.83 26.87 -14.61
N PRO A 102 -13.92 27.66 -14.71
CA PRO A 102 -14.20 28.49 -15.87
C PRO A 102 -13.10 29.53 -16.12
N ARG A 103 -12.96 29.99 -17.37
CA ARG A 103 -11.99 31.04 -17.72
C ARG A 103 -12.32 32.38 -17.10
N ASP A 104 -13.60 32.63 -16.90
CA ASP A 104 -14.24 33.81 -16.33
C ASP A 104 -14.70 33.58 -14.88
N ALA A 105 -14.16 32.55 -14.21
CA ALA A 105 -14.40 32.34 -12.79
C ALA A 105 -14.02 33.59 -11.98
N VAL A 106 -14.78 33.87 -10.93
CA VAL A 106 -14.50 35.00 -10.03
C VAL A 106 -13.12 34.78 -9.41
N VAL A 107 -12.23 35.77 -9.57
CA VAL A 107 -10.83 35.68 -9.13
C VAL A 107 -10.72 35.30 -7.65
N GLN A 108 -11.55 35.91 -6.81
CA GLN A 108 -11.53 35.63 -5.37
C GLN A 108 -11.90 34.18 -5.05
N ASP A 109 -12.82 33.56 -5.78
CA ASP A 109 -13.22 32.17 -5.57
C ASP A 109 -12.08 31.22 -5.94
N VAL A 110 -11.38 31.51 -7.04
CA VAL A 110 -10.20 30.75 -7.47
C VAL A 110 -9.07 30.85 -6.43
N LEU A 111 -8.79 32.07 -5.95
CA LEU A 111 -7.76 32.27 -4.91
C LEU A 111 -8.11 31.57 -3.60
N THR A 112 -9.38 31.64 -3.19
CA THR A 112 -9.86 30.97 -1.97
C THR A 112 -9.77 29.45 -2.11
N PHE A 113 -10.11 28.90 -3.29
CA PHE A 113 -10.03 27.46 -3.53
C PHE A 113 -8.60 26.91 -3.40
N PHE A 114 -7.58 27.68 -3.80
CA PHE A 114 -6.16 27.30 -3.74
C PHE A 114 -5.40 27.84 -2.52
N GLN A 115 -6.09 28.42 -1.54
CA GLN A 115 -5.44 29.07 -0.40
C GLN A 115 -4.65 28.06 0.47
N ASP A 116 -5.23 26.88 0.69
CA ASP A 116 -4.70 25.84 1.59
C ASP A 116 -3.99 24.73 0.81
N VAL A 117 -4.46 24.44 -0.40
CA VAL A 117 -3.95 23.37 -1.26
C VAL A 117 -3.53 23.98 -2.60
N LYS A 118 -2.25 23.87 -2.94
CA LYS A 118 -1.73 24.35 -4.23
C LYS A 118 -2.32 23.55 -5.40
N PRO A 119 -2.34 24.13 -6.62
CA PRO A 119 -2.81 23.42 -7.79
C PRO A 119 -2.08 22.09 -8.05
N GLN A 120 -2.85 21.08 -8.41
CA GLN A 120 -2.42 19.70 -8.70
C GLN A 120 -2.46 19.38 -10.21
N SER A 121 -3.07 20.26 -11.01
CA SER A 121 -3.18 20.14 -12.47
C SER A 121 -2.68 21.39 -13.19
N GLY A 122 -2.31 21.22 -14.47
CA GLY A 122 -1.93 22.35 -15.32
C GLY A 122 -3.03 23.41 -15.46
N THR A 123 -4.31 22.99 -15.53
CA THR A 123 -5.44 23.94 -15.61
C THR A 123 -5.57 24.74 -14.32
N GLY A 124 -5.51 24.09 -13.16
CA GLY A 124 -5.56 24.78 -11.87
C GLY A 124 -4.40 25.75 -11.70
N ALA A 125 -3.18 25.33 -12.05
CA ALA A 125 -1.98 26.18 -11.96
C ALA A 125 -2.11 27.45 -12.81
N ILE A 126 -2.60 27.32 -14.04
CA ILE A 126 -2.87 28.45 -14.93
C ILE A 126 -3.92 29.40 -14.31
N ARG A 127 -5.02 28.85 -13.80
CA ARG A 127 -6.12 29.64 -13.20
C ARG A 127 -5.64 30.39 -11.96
N TYR A 128 -4.91 29.71 -11.10
CA TYR A 128 -4.37 30.28 -9.87
C TYR A 128 -3.34 31.38 -10.15
N ALA A 129 -2.35 31.12 -11.02
CA ALA A 129 -1.33 32.11 -11.37
C ALA A 129 -1.95 33.36 -12.03
N ARG A 130 -2.98 33.21 -12.87
CA ARG A 130 -3.72 34.36 -13.41
C ARG A 130 -4.48 35.13 -12.34
N GLY A 131 -5.18 34.45 -11.44
CA GLY A 131 -5.89 35.09 -10.33
C GLY A 131 -4.97 35.90 -9.43
N LEU A 132 -3.79 35.35 -9.10
CA LEU A 132 -2.74 36.04 -8.36
C LEU A 132 -2.25 37.29 -9.12
N TRP A 133 -1.99 37.15 -10.41
CA TRP A 133 -1.54 38.25 -11.27
C TRP A 133 -2.54 39.40 -11.33
N GLU A 134 -3.82 39.09 -11.54
CA GLU A 134 -4.91 40.07 -11.62
C GLU A 134 -5.15 40.77 -10.28
N SER A 135 -4.89 40.07 -9.17
CA SER A 135 -5.01 40.62 -7.80
C SER A 135 -3.76 41.39 -7.34
N GLY A 136 -2.72 41.50 -8.18
CA GLY A 136 -1.49 42.25 -7.90
C GLY A 136 -0.36 41.45 -7.25
N TYR A 137 -0.58 40.17 -6.93
CA TYR A 137 0.41 39.22 -6.38
C TYR A 137 1.31 38.63 -7.49
N LYS A 138 2.08 39.50 -8.14
CA LYS A 138 2.82 39.15 -9.37
C LYS A 138 3.98 38.19 -9.12
N GLU A 139 4.66 38.30 -8.00
CA GLU A 139 5.80 37.43 -7.68
C GLU A 139 5.32 36.00 -7.40
N GLU A 140 4.22 35.86 -6.68
CA GLU A 140 3.55 34.61 -6.38
C GLU A 140 3.00 33.96 -7.66
N ALA A 141 2.38 34.75 -8.55
CA ALA A 141 1.93 34.27 -9.85
C ALA A 141 3.09 33.69 -10.68
N GLN A 142 4.23 34.38 -10.70
CA GLN A 142 5.43 33.92 -11.41
C GLN A 142 6.06 32.69 -10.76
N ALA A 143 6.07 32.62 -9.43
CA ALA A 143 6.55 31.46 -8.68
C ALA A 143 5.69 30.22 -8.99
N GLU A 144 4.37 30.38 -9.02
CA GLU A 144 3.45 29.29 -9.38
C GLU A 144 3.63 28.86 -10.84
N ALA A 145 3.71 29.81 -11.78
CA ALA A 145 3.93 29.50 -13.20
C ALA A 145 5.23 28.72 -13.41
N ARG A 146 6.32 29.12 -12.73
CA ARG A 146 7.61 28.41 -12.76
C ARG A 146 7.49 27.01 -12.19
N ARG A 147 6.87 26.85 -11.02
CA ARG A 147 6.66 25.55 -10.37
C ARG A 147 5.91 24.60 -11.30
N ALA A 148 4.75 25.01 -11.79
CA ALA A 148 3.94 24.18 -12.67
C ALA A 148 4.71 23.82 -13.95
N TRP A 149 5.42 24.79 -14.53
CA TRP A 149 6.23 24.56 -15.71
C TRP A 149 7.34 23.53 -15.50
N THR A 150 8.05 23.54 -14.38
CA THR A 150 9.21 22.63 -14.18
C THR A 150 8.83 21.28 -13.57
N THR A 151 7.62 21.13 -13.02
CA THR A 151 7.24 19.93 -12.25
C THR A 151 6.01 19.18 -12.76
N MET A 152 5.16 19.78 -13.61
CA MET A 152 3.91 19.15 -14.07
C MET A 152 4.00 18.63 -15.50
N SER A 153 3.33 17.50 -15.74
CA SER A 153 2.88 17.11 -17.09
C SER A 153 1.79 18.08 -17.56
N LEU A 154 1.93 18.58 -18.78
CA LEU A 154 1.02 19.59 -19.35
C LEU A 154 0.59 19.16 -20.76
N SER A 155 -0.67 19.41 -21.08
CA SER A 155 -1.12 19.34 -22.46
C SER A 155 -0.43 20.41 -23.31
N GLN A 156 -0.34 20.19 -24.62
CA GLN A 156 0.19 21.21 -25.54
C GLN A 156 -0.52 22.56 -25.38
N SER A 157 -1.85 22.56 -25.22
CA SER A 157 -2.63 23.80 -25.04
C SER A 157 -2.31 24.51 -23.73
N GLN A 158 -2.02 23.78 -22.65
CA GLN A 158 -1.60 24.36 -21.37
C GLN A 158 -0.20 24.96 -21.48
N GLU A 159 0.74 24.28 -22.15
CA GLU A 159 2.08 24.82 -22.40
C GLU A 159 2.06 26.11 -23.21
N GLU A 160 1.28 26.14 -24.29
CA GLU A 160 1.10 27.34 -25.11
C GLU A 160 0.55 28.50 -24.28
N GLN A 161 -0.36 28.20 -23.34
CA GLN A 161 -0.94 29.20 -22.45
C GLN A 161 0.08 29.73 -21.43
N PHE A 162 0.87 28.86 -20.78
CA PHE A 162 1.96 29.29 -19.90
C PHE A 162 2.98 30.16 -20.63
N MET A 163 3.37 29.77 -21.85
CA MET A 163 4.31 30.53 -22.68
C MET A 163 3.74 31.86 -23.17
N HIS A 164 2.44 31.93 -23.41
CA HIS A 164 1.77 33.18 -23.76
C HIS A 164 1.75 34.15 -22.57
N ASP A 165 1.40 33.65 -21.38
CA ASP A 165 1.16 34.50 -20.21
C ASP A 165 2.45 34.93 -19.49
N TRP A 166 3.45 34.04 -19.42
CA TRP A 166 4.70 34.27 -18.67
C TRP A 166 5.99 33.96 -19.45
N PRO A 167 6.16 34.42 -20.71
CA PRO A 167 7.30 34.04 -21.55
C PRO A 167 8.65 34.38 -20.94
N LYS A 168 8.76 35.54 -20.28
CA LYS A 168 10.01 35.99 -19.64
C LYS A 168 10.35 35.21 -18.37
N THR A 169 9.33 34.83 -17.60
CA THR A 169 9.51 34.07 -16.35
C THR A 169 10.01 32.66 -16.63
N LEU A 170 9.58 32.07 -17.75
CA LEU A 170 9.85 30.68 -18.09
C LEU A 170 11.08 30.47 -18.99
N ALA A 171 11.65 31.56 -19.55
CA ALA A 171 12.73 31.50 -20.54
C ALA A 171 13.96 30.70 -20.05
N ASP A 172 14.33 30.86 -18.79
CA ASP A 172 15.51 30.21 -18.21
C ASP A 172 15.26 28.74 -17.79
N TYR A 173 14.01 28.28 -17.84
CA TYR A 173 13.58 26.99 -17.29
C TYR A 173 13.21 25.95 -18.35
N HIS A 174 13.48 26.23 -19.62
CA HIS A 174 13.14 25.31 -20.72
C HIS A 174 13.90 23.98 -20.63
N TRP A 175 15.19 24.02 -20.29
CA TRP A 175 15.96 22.79 -20.08
C TRP A 175 15.52 22.03 -18.84
N GLU A 176 15.30 22.73 -17.71
CA GLU A 176 14.85 22.09 -16.47
C GLU A 176 13.54 21.32 -16.68
N ARG A 177 12.56 21.92 -17.36
CA ARG A 177 11.32 21.23 -17.75
C ARG A 177 11.61 20.02 -18.64
N MET A 178 12.39 20.20 -19.70
CA MET A 178 12.67 19.13 -20.65
C MET A 178 13.38 17.95 -19.98
N ASP A 179 14.39 18.22 -19.15
CA ASP A 179 15.09 17.20 -18.37
C ASP A 179 14.14 16.47 -17.43
N HIS A 180 13.29 17.19 -16.70
CA HIS A 180 12.30 16.60 -15.82
C HIS A 180 11.33 15.65 -16.55
N LEU A 181 10.82 16.07 -17.71
CA LEU A 181 9.96 15.24 -18.55
C LEU A 181 10.68 13.99 -19.05
N LEU A 182 11.96 14.10 -19.42
CA LEU A 182 12.77 12.95 -19.84
C LEU A 182 12.99 11.96 -18.68
N TRP A 183 13.20 12.43 -17.45
CA TRP A 183 13.27 11.55 -16.28
C TRP A 183 11.96 10.80 -16.04
N LEU A 184 10.82 11.47 -16.18
CA LEU A 184 9.49 10.85 -16.07
C LEU A 184 9.13 9.97 -17.27
N GLY A 185 9.87 10.05 -18.37
CA GLY A 185 9.58 9.30 -19.59
C GLY A 185 8.52 9.90 -20.50
N LEU A 186 8.17 11.15 -20.30
CA LEU A 186 7.18 11.88 -21.09
C LEU A 186 7.84 12.44 -22.36
N THR A 187 8.24 11.54 -23.26
CA THR A 187 9.03 11.88 -24.47
C THR A 187 8.29 12.84 -25.39
N ASP A 188 7.00 12.62 -25.62
CA ASP A 188 6.17 13.47 -26.49
C ASP A 188 6.07 14.90 -25.97
N GLU A 189 6.08 15.10 -24.65
CA GLU A 189 6.14 16.42 -24.04
C GLU A 189 7.53 17.03 -24.16
N ALA A 190 8.57 16.26 -23.84
CA ALA A 190 9.95 16.72 -23.94
C ALA A 190 10.30 17.19 -25.36
N GLU A 191 9.85 16.47 -26.40
CA GLU A 191 10.08 16.83 -27.80
C GLU A 191 9.53 18.20 -28.19
N ARG A 192 8.40 18.62 -27.60
CA ARG A 192 7.85 19.96 -27.85
C ARG A 192 8.79 21.08 -27.41
N HIS A 193 9.74 20.82 -26.53
CA HIS A 193 10.72 21.80 -26.03
C HIS A 193 12.00 21.90 -26.86
N MET A 194 12.20 21.05 -27.87
CA MET A 194 13.45 21.01 -28.66
C MET A 194 13.85 22.39 -29.22
N ALA A 195 12.89 23.15 -29.75
CA ALA A 195 13.14 24.47 -30.32
C ALA A 195 13.45 25.57 -29.28
N ARG A 196 13.33 25.27 -27.98
CA ARG A 196 13.48 26.21 -26.87
C ARG A 196 14.76 25.98 -26.05
N VAL A 197 15.53 24.95 -26.37
CA VAL A 197 16.76 24.57 -25.68
C VAL A 197 17.97 24.68 -26.62
N SER A 198 19.17 24.69 -26.06
CA SER A 198 20.40 24.81 -26.84
C SER A 198 20.59 23.62 -27.79
N THR A 199 21.37 23.79 -28.87
CA THR A 199 21.68 22.69 -29.80
C THR A 199 22.26 21.47 -29.09
N ASP A 200 23.15 21.69 -28.12
CA ASP A 200 23.79 20.63 -27.33
C ASP A 200 22.76 19.85 -26.50
N GLN A 201 21.83 20.56 -25.86
CA GLN A 201 20.71 19.98 -25.11
C GLN A 201 19.76 19.20 -26.02
N GLN A 202 19.50 19.68 -27.25
CA GLN A 202 18.69 18.93 -28.21
C GLN A 202 19.36 17.61 -28.60
N ILE A 203 20.68 17.58 -28.77
CA ILE A 203 21.42 16.35 -29.13
C ILE A 203 21.33 15.34 -27.97
N LEU A 204 21.59 15.79 -26.73
CA LEU A 204 21.46 14.97 -25.53
C LEU A 204 20.04 14.40 -25.39
N ALA A 205 19.02 15.24 -25.53
CA ALA A 205 17.63 14.80 -25.42
C ALA A 205 17.24 13.77 -26.48
N ARG A 206 17.67 13.96 -27.74
CA ARG A 206 17.42 12.97 -28.81
C ARG A 206 18.08 11.63 -28.49
N ALA A 207 19.30 11.62 -27.96
CA ALA A 207 19.96 10.37 -27.55
C ALA A 207 19.19 9.67 -26.42
N ARG A 208 18.71 10.42 -25.42
CA ARG A 208 17.88 9.89 -24.32
C ARG A 208 16.55 9.31 -24.82
N ILE A 209 15.84 10.04 -25.68
CA ILE A 209 14.58 9.58 -26.29
C ILE A 209 14.81 8.31 -27.12
N ALA A 210 15.85 8.28 -27.95
CA ALA A 210 16.19 7.12 -28.77
C ALA A 210 16.52 5.87 -27.93
N LEU A 211 17.24 6.04 -26.83
CA LEU A 211 17.50 4.96 -25.86
C LEU A 211 16.20 4.47 -25.21
N ARG A 212 15.30 5.39 -24.83
CA ARG A 212 14.00 5.03 -24.26
C ARG A 212 13.15 4.22 -25.24
N ASN A 213 13.04 4.70 -26.46
CA ASN A 213 12.26 4.08 -27.54
C ASN A 213 12.93 2.84 -28.14
N THR A 214 14.19 2.58 -27.80
CA THR A 214 15.02 1.51 -28.37
C THR A 214 15.22 1.64 -29.88
N ASP A 215 15.32 2.88 -30.36
CA ASP A 215 15.49 3.22 -31.77
C ASP A 215 16.78 2.62 -32.35
N PRO A 216 16.84 2.37 -33.66
CA PRO A 216 18.08 1.96 -34.31
C PRO A 216 19.12 3.09 -34.29
N GLY A 217 20.39 2.72 -34.12
CA GLY A 217 21.52 3.67 -34.21
C GLY A 217 21.77 4.52 -32.96
N VAL A 218 21.33 4.06 -31.77
CA VAL A 218 21.57 4.74 -30.49
C VAL A 218 23.04 5.08 -30.25
N ASP A 219 23.98 4.21 -30.62
CA ASP A 219 25.42 4.44 -30.43
C ASP A 219 25.89 5.70 -31.18
N ALA A 220 25.50 5.83 -32.45
CA ALA A 220 25.81 7.00 -33.27
C ALA A 220 25.12 8.29 -32.78
N MET A 221 24.01 8.18 -32.04
CA MET A 221 23.37 9.33 -31.39
C MET A 221 24.09 9.73 -30.11
N ILE A 222 24.55 8.75 -29.31
CA ILE A 222 25.35 8.97 -28.11
C ILE A 222 26.71 9.59 -28.48
N GLU A 223 27.38 9.09 -29.51
CA GLU A 223 28.66 9.65 -29.99
C GLU A 223 28.57 11.12 -30.42
N LYS A 224 27.39 11.59 -30.82
CA LYS A 224 27.15 13.00 -31.18
C LYS A 224 26.96 13.90 -29.96
N VAL A 225 26.64 13.35 -28.78
CA VAL A 225 26.48 14.14 -27.56
C VAL A 225 27.81 14.86 -27.28
N PRO A 226 27.81 16.18 -27.04
CA PRO A 226 29.03 16.92 -26.75
C PRO A 226 29.76 16.37 -25.53
N GLU A 227 31.09 16.46 -25.53
CA GLU A 227 31.96 15.92 -24.45
C GLU A 227 31.51 16.38 -23.06
N ALA A 228 31.14 17.66 -22.90
CA ALA A 228 30.66 18.22 -21.63
C ALA A 228 29.34 17.63 -21.12
N LEU A 229 28.59 16.90 -21.96
CA LEU A 229 27.31 16.26 -21.64
C LEU A 229 27.36 14.73 -21.73
N GLN A 230 28.51 14.12 -22.05
CA GLN A 230 28.64 12.67 -22.12
C GLN A 230 28.41 11.98 -20.77
N ASP A 231 28.75 12.67 -19.68
CA ASP A 231 28.55 12.20 -18.31
C ASP A 231 27.19 12.61 -17.71
N ASP A 232 26.24 13.07 -18.53
CA ASP A 232 24.90 13.42 -18.06
C ASP A 232 24.23 12.25 -17.33
N PRO A 233 23.73 12.44 -16.09
CA PRO A 233 23.14 11.36 -15.31
C PRO A 233 21.85 10.81 -15.95
N GLY A 234 21.08 11.65 -16.64
CA GLY A 234 19.88 11.22 -17.35
C GLY A 234 20.20 10.34 -18.55
N LEU A 235 21.30 10.62 -19.26
CA LEU A 235 21.81 9.75 -20.32
C LEU A 235 22.28 8.40 -19.78
N ALA A 236 23.03 8.40 -18.67
CA ALA A 236 23.46 7.16 -18.02
C ALA A 236 22.27 6.30 -17.58
N TYR A 237 21.24 6.91 -17.01
CA TYR A 237 20.01 6.23 -16.61
C TYR A 237 19.31 5.56 -17.81
N GLU A 238 19.14 6.28 -18.93
CA GLU A 238 18.53 5.72 -20.14
C GLU A 238 19.36 4.58 -20.75
N ARG A 239 20.70 4.68 -20.67
CA ARG A 239 21.61 3.61 -21.13
C ARG A 239 21.50 2.36 -20.27
N MET A 240 21.26 2.49 -18.97
CA MET A 240 21.00 1.38 -18.06
C MET A 240 19.65 0.72 -18.39
N LEU A 241 18.58 1.51 -18.49
CA LEU A 241 17.25 0.99 -18.85
C LEU A 241 17.21 0.34 -20.24
N TRP A 242 17.93 0.88 -21.23
CA TRP A 242 18.02 0.29 -22.56
C TRP A 242 18.67 -1.10 -22.53
N ARG A 243 19.74 -1.28 -21.73
CA ARG A 243 20.40 -2.59 -21.56
C ARG A 243 19.45 -3.61 -20.94
N LEU A 244 18.69 -3.20 -19.93
CA LEU A 244 17.65 -4.03 -19.33
C LEU A 244 16.59 -4.48 -20.35
N ARG A 245 16.09 -3.56 -21.18
CA ARG A 245 15.17 -3.90 -22.27
C ARG A 245 15.77 -4.86 -23.31
N LYS A 246 17.10 -4.90 -23.44
CA LYS A 246 17.82 -5.84 -24.31
C LYS A 246 18.24 -7.15 -23.62
N GLY A 247 17.86 -7.35 -22.35
CA GLY A 247 18.26 -8.53 -21.57
C GLY A 247 19.74 -8.55 -21.19
N ARG A 248 20.44 -7.41 -21.29
CA ARG A 248 21.86 -7.26 -20.95
C ARG A 248 21.99 -6.85 -19.48
N ILE A 249 21.64 -7.75 -18.57
CA ILE A 249 21.54 -7.47 -17.13
C ILE A 249 22.92 -7.16 -16.53
N ASP A 250 23.94 -7.97 -16.82
CA ASP A 250 25.30 -7.76 -16.28
C ASP A 250 25.88 -6.40 -16.71
N ASP A 251 25.69 -6.01 -17.97
CA ASP A 251 26.13 -4.69 -18.46
C ASP A 251 25.37 -3.53 -17.80
N ALA A 252 24.13 -3.76 -17.35
CA ALA A 252 23.36 -2.77 -16.60
C ALA A 252 23.87 -2.65 -15.16
N ILE A 253 24.21 -3.79 -14.52
CA ILE A 253 24.83 -3.85 -13.19
C ILE A 253 26.18 -3.12 -13.19
N GLU A 254 27.04 -3.39 -14.17
CA GLU A 254 28.34 -2.71 -14.33
C GLU A 254 28.14 -1.19 -14.39
N MET A 255 27.20 -0.72 -15.22
CA MET A 255 26.90 0.70 -15.33
C MET A 255 26.36 1.30 -14.02
N VAL A 256 25.52 0.59 -13.26
CA VAL A 256 25.06 1.05 -11.95
C VAL A 256 26.23 1.22 -11.00
N LEU A 257 27.13 0.25 -10.93
CA LEU A 257 28.32 0.30 -10.06
C LEU A 257 29.25 1.45 -10.46
N GLU A 258 29.55 1.60 -11.75
CA GLU A 258 30.39 2.69 -12.28
C GLU A 258 29.84 4.08 -11.94
N ARG A 259 28.52 4.27 -12.02
CA ARG A 259 27.88 5.57 -11.77
C ARG A 259 27.66 5.87 -10.30
N SER A 260 27.76 4.87 -9.42
CA SER A 260 27.52 4.99 -7.98
C SER A 260 28.70 5.60 -7.22
N THR A 261 29.16 6.77 -7.65
CA THR A 261 30.29 7.50 -7.04
C THR A 261 29.86 8.75 -6.27
N SER A 262 28.66 9.30 -6.58
CA SER A 262 28.07 10.43 -5.87
C SER A 262 26.60 10.61 -6.26
N ALA A 263 25.84 11.37 -5.45
CA ALA A 263 24.49 11.79 -5.81
C ALA A 263 24.45 12.58 -7.13
N ALA A 264 25.47 13.41 -7.40
CA ALA A 264 25.59 14.18 -8.63
C ALA A 264 25.79 13.27 -9.87
N ALA A 265 26.57 12.19 -9.75
CA ALA A 265 26.79 11.24 -10.83
C ALA A 265 25.53 10.43 -11.18
N LEU A 266 24.63 10.23 -10.22
CA LEU A 266 23.32 9.59 -10.40
C LEU A 266 22.24 10.57 -10.85
N GLY A 267 22.40 11.85 -10.57
CA GLY A 267 21.45 12.94 -10.86
C GLY A 267 20.20 12.86 -9.98
N ARG A 268 19.41 11.80 -10.14
CA ARG A 268 18.24 11.48 -9.32
C ARG A 268 18.40 10.09 -8.68
N PRO A 269 19.18 9.96 -7.60
CA PRO A 269 19.47 8.67 -6.94
C PRO A 269 18.25 7.76 -6.74
N VAL A 270 17.11 8.33 -6.31
CA VAL A 270 15.86 7.59 -6.08
C VAL A 270 15.36 6.84 -7.32
N MET A 271 15.56 7.38 -8.52
CA MET A 271 15.13 6.73 -9.78
C MET A 271 15.89 5.44 -10.08
N TRP A 272 17.05 5.25 -9.45
CA TRP A 272 17.88 4.04 -9.58
C TRP A 272 17.53 2.99 -8.51
N GLY A 273 16.78 3.35 -7.46
CA GLY A 273 16.55 2.54 -6.26
C GLY A 273 15.98 1.16 -6.56
N ASP A 274 14.88 1.09 -7.31
CA ASP A 274 14.19 -0.16 -7.66
C ASP A 274 15.14 -1.19 -8.30
N GLU A 275 15.87 -0.78 -9.34
CA GLU A 275 16.76 -1.68 -10.07
C GLU A 275 17.95 -2.10 -9.20
N ARG A 276 18.48 -1.22 -8.35
CA ARG A 276 19.54 -1.56 -7.40
C ARG A 276 19.10 -2.62 -6.42
N ARG A 277 17.92 -2.47 -5.82
CA ARG A 277 17.37 -3.47 -4.90
C ARG A 277 17.17 -4.81 -5.60
N ARG A 278 16.65 -4.79 -6.83
CA ARG A 278 16.48 -5.99 -7.65
C ARG A 278 17.81 -6.70 -7.88
N PHE A 279 18.83 -6.00 -8.36
CA PHE A 279 20.16 -6.57 -8.60
C PHE A 279 20.84 -7.04 -7.32
N ALA A 280 20.75 -6.26 -6.24
CA ALA A 280 21.35 -6.63 -4.96
C ALA A 280 20.75 -7.94 -4.43
N ARG A 281 19.41 -8.08 -4.47
CA ARG A 281 18.73 -9.34 -4.08
C ARG A 281 19.07 -10.51 -4.99
N GLU A 282 19.21 -10.27 -6.30
CA GLU A 282 19.65 -11.28 -7.26
C GLU A 282 21.06 -11.79 -6.91
N LYS A 283 22.03 -10.87 -6.80
CA LYS A 283 23.43 -11.19 -6.47
C LYS A 283 23.60 -11.80 -5.08
N MET A 284 22.79 -11.37 -4.11
CA MET A 284 22.70 -11.99 -2.78
C MET A 284 22.33 -13.47 -2.89
N ARG A 285 21.33 -13.82 -3.72
CA ARG A 285 20.88 -15.21 -3.92
C ARG A 285 21.85 -16.05 -4.75
N GLU A 286 22.64 -15.44 -5.61
CA GLU A 286 23.70 -16.09 -6.38
C GLU A 286 24.98 -16.33 -5.54
N GLY A 287 25.04 -15.80 -4.31
CA GLY A 287 26.21 -15.90 -3.45
C GLY A 287 27.29 -14.86 -3.73
N GLU A 288 27.02 -13.89 -4.62
CA GLU A 288 27.91 -12.78 -4.95
C GLU A 288 27.81 -11.64 -3.90
N ALA A 289 28.16 -11.97 -2.65
CA ALA A 289 27.92 -11.12 -1.48
C ALA A 289 28.50 -9.70 -1.61
N GLN A 290 29.75 -9.56 -2.05
CA GLN A 290 30.36 -8.23 -2.17
C GLN A 290 29.63 -7.37 -3.21
N MET A 291 29.26 -7.95 -4.35
CA MET A 291 28.54 -7.22 -5.39
C MET A 291 27.14 -6.82 -4.92
N ALA A 292 26.45 -7.72 -4.21
CA ALA A 292 25.15 -7.42 -3.61
C ALA A 292 25.23 -6.24 -2.63
N TYR A 293 26.27 -6.22 -1.79
CA TYR A 293 26.53 -5.11 -0.88
C TYR A 293 26.81 -3.81 -1.64
N ASP A 294 27.71 -3.82 -2.63
CA ASP A 294 28.09 -2.61 -3.37
C ASP A 294 26.91 -1.99 -4.13
N LEU A 295 26.02 -2.84 -4.66
CA LEU A 295 24.78 -2.41 -5.33
C LEU A 295 23.81 -1.72 -4.36
N ALA A 296 23.62 -2.29 -3.17
CA ALA A 296 22.70 -1.78 -2.16
C ALA A 296 23.25 -0.54 -1.45
N ALA A 297 24.48 -0.59 -0.92
CA ALA A 297 25.02 0.44 -0.03
C ALA A 297 25.31 1.78 -0.72
N ASN A 298 25.74 1.77 -2.00
CA ASN A 298 26.18 2.99 -2.69
C ASN A 298 25.03 3.75 -3.37
N HIS A 299 23.86 3.84 -2.73
CA HIS A 299 22.63 4.37 -3.35
C HIS A 299 22.56 5.89 -3.41
N TYR A 300 23.19 6.63 -2.49
CA TYR A 300 23.18 8.11 -2.39
C TYR A 300 21.77 8.75 -2.38
N ILE A 301 20.76 8.00 -1.95
CA ILE A 301 19.41 8.53 -1.74
C ILE A 301 19.44 9.37 -0.46
N ASP A 302 18.92 10.60 -0.56
CA ASP A 302 18.87 11.55 0.55
C ASP A 302 18.09 10.96 1.74
N GLU A 303 18.47 11.34 2.96
CA GLU A 303 17.85 10.81 4.18
C GLU A 303 16.38 11.19 4.32
N ALA A 304 15.98 12.32 3.73
CA ALA A 304 14.60 12.79 3.72
C ALA A 304 13.72 12.08 2.66
N VAL A 305 14.29 11.22 1.83
CA VAL A 305 13.57 10.54 0.75
C VAL A 305 13.23 9.11 1.18
N TRP A 306 11.93 8.83 1.31
CA TRP A 306 11.40 7.47 1.39
C TRP A 306 11.84 6.67 0.16
N ASP A 307 12.19 5.40 0.32
CA ASP A 307 12.75 4.43 -0.66
C ASP A 307 14.25 4.07 -0.46
N ARG A 308 14.92 4.63 0.56
CA ARG A 308 16.29 4.22 0.96
C ARG A 308 16.32 2.99 1.86
N GLU A 309 15.25 2.78 2.64
CA GLU A 309 15.18 1.81 3.73
C GLU A 309 15.49 0.38 3.28
N ASP A 310 14.96 -0.05 2.14
CA ASP A 310 15.19 -1.41 1.66
C ASP A 310 16.64 -1.63 1.19
N ASN A 311 17.29 -0.60 0.62
CA ASN A 311 18.71 -0.69 0.25
C ASN A 311 19.58 -0.81 1.50
N GLU A 312 19.30 -0.01 2.53
CA GLU A 312 19.98 -0.08 3.83
C GLU A 312 19.79 -1.45 4.47
N TRP A 313 18.56 -1.97 4.48
CA TRP A 313 18.30 -3.29 5.04
C TRP A 313 19.05 -4.40 4.27
N ILE A 314 19.05 -4.38 2.93
CA ILE A 314 19.78 -5.38 2.12
C ILE A 314 21.28 -5.30 2.40
N ALA A 315 21.86 -4.09 2.42
CA ALA A 315 23.28 -3.91 2.72
C ALA A 315 23.62 -4.48 4.11
N GLY A 316 22.82 -4.17 5.12
CA GLY A 316 23.00 -4.71 6.47
C GLY A 316 22.87 -6.23 6.55
N PHE A 317 21.87 -6.81 5.88
CA PHE A 317 21.67 -8.26 5.83
C PHE A 317 22.85 -8.97 5.16
N VAL A 318 23.32 -8.47 4.01
CA VAL A 318 24.46 -9.05 3.28
C VAL A 318 25.74 -8.93 4.11
N SER A 319 26.01 -7.78 4.72
CA SER A 319 27.16 -7.58 5.60
C SER A 319 27.16 -8.58 6.76
N LEU A 320 26.02 -8.76 7.44
CA LEU A 320 25.94 -9.64 8.61
C LEU A 320 25.95 -11.13 8.24
N ARG A 321 25.18 -11.51 7.22
CA ARG A 321 24.88 -12.94 6.95
C ARG A 321 25.83 -13.56 5.94
N MET A 322 26.46 -12.76 5.08
CA MET A 322 27.28 -13.27 3.98
C MET A 322 28.73 -12.80 4.02
N LEU A 323 29.01 -11.61 4.59
CA LEU A 323 30.36 -11.05 4.66
C LEU A 323 31.02 -11.15 6.04
N ASP A 324 30.27 -11.61 7.06
CA ASP A 324 30.74 -11.68 8.46
C ASP A 324 31.22 -10.30 8.99
N ASP A 325 30.61 -9.22 8.52
CA ASP A 325 30.92 -7.84 8.90
C ASP A 325 29.77 -7.23 9.71
N ALA A 326 29.74 -7.57 11.00
CA ALA A 326 28.71 -7.09 11.91
C ALA A 326 28.80 -5.58 12.22
N GLU A 327 29.98 -4.97 12.12
CA GLU A 327 30.15 -3.53 12.35
C GLU A 327 29.50 -2.70 11.23
N THR A 328 29.73 -3.10 9.97
CA THR A 328 29.08 -2.46 8.82
C THR A 328 27.59 -2.74 8.81
N ALA A 329 27.18 -3.98 9.12
CA ALA A 329 25.77 -4.34 9.21
C ALA A 329 25.00 -3.47 10.21
N LEU A 330 25.58 -3.24 11.39
CA LEU A 330 24.95 -2.43 12.43
C LEU A 330 24.68 -0.99 11.96
N LYS A 331 25.61 -0.36 11.24
CA LYS A 331 25.43 1.00 10.69
C LYS A 331 24.24 1.05 9.74
N HIS A 332 24.13 0.06 8.86
CA HIS A 332 23.03 -0.05 7.90
C HIS A 332 21.68 -0.31 8.60
N PHE A 333 21.65 -1.17 9.63
CA PHE A 333 20.40 -1.39 10.37
C PHE A 333 19.96 -0.17 11.18
N GLN A 334 20.90 0.63 11.70
CA GLN A 334 20.60 1.90 12.35
C GLN A 334 20.07 2.94 11.35
N SER A 335 20.71 3.04 10.17
CA SER A 335 20.21 3.86 9.06
C SER A 335 18.80 3.45 8.62
N PHE A 336 18.55 2.13 8.50
CA PHE A 336 17.23 1.58 8.23
C PHE A 336 16.22 2.00 9.32
N ARG A 337 16.57 1.85 10.60
CA ARG A 337 15.71 2.23 11.72
C ARG A 337 15.32 3.70 11.70
N GLU A 338 16.26 4.60 11.38
CA GLU A 338 16.02 6.04 11.31
C GLU A 338 15.11 6.44 10.13
N SER A 339 15.04 5.59 9.10
CA SER A 339 14.24 5.82 7.88
C SER A 339 12.81 5.26 7.92
N VAL A 340 12.41 4.58 9.00
CA VAL A 340 11.12 3.86 9.07
C VAL A 340 10.35 4.17 10.36
N ASP A 341 9.02 4.06 10.28
CA ASP A 341 8.09 4.37 11.37
C ASP A 341 7.04 3.27 11.61
N THR A 342 6.81 2.37 10.64
CA THR A 342 5.79 1.33 10.80
C THR A 342 6.23 0.24 11.78
N PRO A 343 5.31 -0.38 12.56
CA PRO A 343 5.65 -1.46 13.49
C PRO A 343 6.34 -2.66 12.84
N ILE A 344 6.04 -2.93 11.57
CA ILE A 344 6.67 -4.01 10.80
C ILE A 344 8.16 -3.72 10.64
N SER A 345 8.49 -2.51 10.18
CA SER A 345 9.86 -2.09 9.93
C SER A 345 10.63 -1.86 11.23
N LEU A 346 10.01 -1.30 12.26
CA LEU A 346 10.62 -1.10 13.57
C LEU A 346 10.92 -2.44 14.28
N GLY A 347 10.01 -3.42 14.18
CA GLY A 347 10.27 -4.78 14.65
C GLY A 347 11.46 -5.43 13.91
N ARG A 348 11.54 -5.24 12.59
CA ARG A 348 12.66 -5.72 11.75
C ARG A 348 13.98 -5.06 12.14
N ALA A 349 13.98 -3.75 12.35
CA ALA A 349 15.15 -2.99 12.79
C ALA A 349 15.67 -3.52 14.13
N GLY A 350 14.82 -3.61 15.16
CA GLY A 350 15.23 -4.10 16.48
C GLY A 350 15.77 -5.54 16.46
N TYR A 351 15.15 -6.44 15.68
CA TYR A 351 15.64 -7.81 15.54
C TYR A 351 17.03 -7.87 14.88
N TRP A 352 17.22 -7.15 13.77
CA TRP A 352 18.48 -7.22 13.02
C TRP A 352 19.62 -6.43 13.67
N GLU A 353 19.34 -5.28 14.32
CA GLU A 353 20.28 -4.60 15.21
C GLU A 353 20.72 -5.54 16.34
N GLY A 354 19.77 -6.23 16.98
CA GLY A 354 20.07 -7.22 18.03
C GLY A 354 21.00 -8.33 17.52
N ARG A 355 20.72 -8.89 16.33
CA ARG A 355 21.57 -9.91 15.70
C ARG A 355 22.98 -9.39 15.39
N ALA A 356 23.11 -8.14 14.96
CA ALA A 356 24.42 -7.53 14.72
C ALA A 356 25.20 -7.29 16.02
N PHE A 357 24.54 -6.81 17.09
CA PHE A 357 25.17 -6.69 18.40
C PHE A 357 25.58 -8.05 19.00
N GLU A 358 24.75 -9.10 18.85
CA GLU A 358 25.11 -10.48 19.23
C GLU A 358 26.41 -10.93 18.55
N ALA A 359 26.53 -10.71 17.23
CA ALA A 359 27.72 -11.06 16.47
C ALA A 359 28.97 -10.27 16.89
N LEU A 360 28.79 -9.06 17.43
CA LEU A 360 29.86 -8.24 18.01
C LEU A 360 30.21 -8.60 19.46
N GLY A 361 29.49 -9.56 20.08
CA GLY A 361 29.66 -9.91 21.50
C GLY A 361 29.15 -8.83 22.46
N ARG A 362 28.24 -7.96 22.01
CA ARG A 362 27.67 -6.83 22.76
C ARG A 362 26.29 -7.21 23.30
N GLU A 363 26.27 -8.09 24.30
CA GLU A 363 25.03 -8.73 24.79
C GLU A 363 24.01 -7.74 25.37
N ASP A 364 24.44 -6.73 26.12
CA ASP A 364 23.54 -5.74 26.72
C ASP A 364 22.84 -4.90 25.64
N GLU A 365 23.57 -4.46 24.61
CA GLU A 365 23.02 -3.73 23.47
C GLU A 365 22.14 -4.61 22.59
N ALA A 366 22.52 -5.89 22.40
CA ALA A 366 21.69 -6.86 21.69
C ALA A 366 20.32 -7.01 22.38
N GLN A 367 20.33 -7.19 23.70
CA GLN A 367 19.12 -7.33 24.48
C GLN A 367 18.25 -6.07 24.46
N ALA A 368 18.86 -4.88 24.48
CA ALA A 368 18.15 -3.62 24.34
C ALA A 368 17.49 -3.47 22.96
N ALA A 369 18.19 -3.86 21.88
CA ALA A 369 17.66 -3.83 20.52
C ALA A 369 16.51 -4.83 20.33
N TYR A 370 16.64 -6.04 20.89
CA TYR A 370 15.54 -7.02 20.90
C TYR A 370 14.35 -6.54 21.70
N ALA A 371 14.55 -5.97 22.88
CA ALA A 371 13.46 -5.39 23.68
C ALA A 371 12.76 -4.22 22.95
N PHE A 372 13.49 -3.45 22.13
CA PHE A 372 12.90 -2.45 21.25
C PHE A 372 12.01 -3.10 20.17
N GLY A 373 12.54 -4.06 19.40
CA GLY A 373 11.76 -4.76 18.38
C GLY A 373 10.55 -5.51 18.95
N ALA A 374 10.67 -6.02 20.18
CA ALA A 374 9.62 -6.72 20.91
C ALA A 374 8.42 -5.85 21.29
N GLN A 375 8.49 -4.53 21.13
CA GLN A 375 7.31 -3.65 21.28
C GLN A 375 6.32 -3.80 20.11
N HIS A 376 6.73 -4.47 19.03
CA HIS A 376 5.96 -4.61 17.80
C HIS A 376 5.53 -6.06 17.51
N GLN A 377 5.09 -6.80 18.53
CA GLN A 377 4.73 -8.24 18.43
C GLN A 377 3.56 -8.56 17.49
N THR A 378 2.88 -7.55 16.93
CA THR A 378 1.92 -7.75 15.84
C THR A 378 2.58 -8.11 14.50
N ALA A 379 3.91 -8.03 14.42
CA ALA A 379 4.71 -8.30 13.22
C ALA A 379 5.72 -9.44 13.44
N PHE A 380 6.09 -10.10 12.34
CA PHE A 380 6.99 -11.26 12.27
C PHE A 380 8.27 -11.07 13.09
N TYR A 381 9.00 -9.98 12.81
CA TYR A 381 10.24 -9.68 13.50
C TYR A 381 10.06 -9.20 14.94
N GLY A 382 8.91 -8.61 15.27
CA GLY A 382 8.60 -8.27 16.66
C GLY A 382 8.40 -9.51 17.52
N LEU A 383 7.80 -10.57 16.97
CA LEU A 383 7.71 -11.88 17.65
C LEU A 383 9.10 -12.51 17.85
N LEU A 384 9.96 -12.47 16.83
CA LEU A 384 11.34 -12.97 16.94
C LEU A 384 12.18 -12.16 17.95
N ALA A 385 12.03 -10.83 17.94
CA ALA A 385 12.70 -9.95 18.89
C ALA A 385 12.21 -10.20 20.33
N ALA A 386 10.90 -10.42 20.54
CA ALA A 386 10.36 -10.79 21.84
C ALA A 386 10.90 -12.14 22.33
N GLU A 387 10.97 -13.15 21.46
CA GLU A 387 11.55 -14.46 21.77
C GLU A 387 13.04 -14.33 22.15
N LYS A 388 13.82 -13.60 21.35
CA LYS A 388 15.24 -13.32 21.63
C LYS A 388 15.45 -12.52 22.91
N ALA A 389 14.55 -11.58 23.21
CA ALA A 389 14.58 -10.82 24.46
C ALA A 389 14.13 -11.64 25.69
N GLY A 390 13.61 -12.88 25.52
CA GLY A 390 13.01 -13.64 26.61
C GLY A 390 11.76 -12.98 27.18
N LEU A 391 11.07 -12.16 26.39
CA LEU A 391 9.84 -11.49 26.78
C LEU A 391 8.62 -12.37 26.44
N PRO A 392 7.58 -12.39 27.29
CA PRO A 392 6.36 -13.11 26.98
C PRO A 392 5.61 -12.45 25.82
N MET A 393 4.69 -13.21 25.23
CA MET A 393 3.74 -12.68 24.27
C MET A 393 2.89 -11.56 24.92
N ASP A 394 2.69 -10.44 24.21
CA ASP A 394 1.89 -9.32 24.72
C ASP A 394 0.44 -9.77 24.99
N PRO A 395 -0.05 -9.70 26.25
CA PRO A 395 -1.40 -10.09 26.60
C PRO A 395 -2.50 -9.41 25.77
N LYS A 396 -2.25 -8.22 25.22
CA LYS A 396 -3.20 -7.51 24.34
C LYS A 396 -3.50 -8.30 23.07
N LEU A 397 -2.60 -9.17 22.61
CA LEU A 397 -2.81 -10.01 21.42
C LEU A 397 -3.91 -11.06 21.60
N ALA A 398 -4.33 -11.35 22.84
CA ALA A 398 -5.57 -12.10 23.09
C ALA A 398 -6.82 -11.32 22.64
N GLY A 399 -6.71 -9.99 22.51
CA GLY A 399 -7.75 -9.06 22.05
C GLY A 399 -9.02 -9.13 22.90
N THR A 400 -8.83 -9.11 24.22
CA THR A 400 -9.89 -9.08 25.23
C THR A 400 -10.29 -7.66 25.63
N GLU A 401 -9.64 -6.63 25.06
CA GLU A 401 -9.96 -5.23 25.30
C GLU A 401 -11.39 -4.89 24.86
N GLU A 402 -12.11 -4.20 25.75
CA GLU A 402 -13.46 -3.69 25.51
C GLU A 402 -13.44 -2.16 25.47
N PHE A 403 -14.25 -1.58 24.59
CA PHE A 403 -14.45 -0.14 24.47
C PHE A 403 -15.84 0.26 24.99
N PRO A 404 -16.06 1.55 25.32
CA PRO A 404 -17.40 2.05 25.63
C PRO A 404 -18.39 1.85 24.47
N ASP A 405 -19.69 2.06 24.72
CA ASP A 405 -20.71 1.91 23.67
C ASP A 405 -20.48 2.93 22.54
N TYR A 406 -20.37 2.47 21.29
CA TYR A 406 -20.14 3.35 20.13
C TYR A 406 -21.31 4.30 19.86
N THR A 407 -22.51 4.02 20.38
CA THR A 407 -23.66 4.92 20.24
C THR A 407 -23.54 6.20 21.09
N GLU A 408 -22.61 6.21 22.05
CA GLU A 408 -22.29 7.37 22.90
C GLU A 408 -21.05 8.14 22.41
N ALA A 409 -20.36 7.63 21.38
CA ALA A 409 -19.16 8.27 20.83
C ALA A 409 -19.50 9.58 20.11
N SER A 410 -18.55 10.52 20.09
CA SER A 410 -18.77 11.85 19.49
C SER A 410 -19.04 11.77 17.99
N PHE A 411 -18.50 10.76 17.32
CA PHE A 411 -18.68 10.56 15.88
C PHE A 411 -20.05 9.99 15.50
N TRP A 412 -20.81 9.40 16.43
CA TRP A 412 -21.97 8.56 16.10
C TRP A 412 -23.09 9.31 15.33
N GLY A 413 -23.31 10.58 15.70
CA GLY A 413 -24.29 11.48 15.09
C GLY A 413 -23.72 12.41 14.02
N THR A 414 -22.51 12.15 13.51
CA THR A 414 -21.90 12.99 12.46
C THR A 414 -22.43 12.59 11.08
N PRO A 415 -22.53 13.53 10.12
CA PRO A 415 -22.96 13.23 8.75
C PRO A 415 -22.11 12.15 8.07
N ILE A 416 -20.80 12.13 8.33
CA ILE A 416 -19.89 11.10 7.78
C ILE A 416 -20.20 9.71 8.32
N MET A 417 -20.54 9.58 9.61
CA MET A 417 -20.93 8.30 10.20
C MET A 417 -22.34 7.88 9.74
N GLU A 418 -23.26 8.82 9.58
CA GLU A 418 -24.57 8.56 8.96
C GLU A 418 -24.39 8.03 7.53
N ALA A 419 -23.52 8.65 6.72
CA ALA A 419 -23.21 8.19 5.38
C ALA A 419 -22.65 6.77 5.39
N ALA A 420 -21.70 6.49 6.29
CA ALA A 420 -21.10 5.18 6.48
C ALA A 420 -22.14 4.11 6.84
N ARG A 421 -23.07 4.41 7.76
CA ARG A 421 -24.16 3.50 8.14
C ARG A 421 -25.11 3.23 6.98
N LEU A 422 -25.42 4.26 6.19
CA LEU A 422 -26.33 4.16 5.05
C LEU A 422 -25.75 3.25 3.94
N VAL A 423 -24.47 3.41 3.60
CA VAL A 423 -23.80 2.55 2.62
C VAL A 423 -23.56 1.14 3.16
N ALA A 424 -23.31 0.99 4.46
CA ALA A 424 -23.17 -0.32 5.10
C ALA A 424 -24.48 -1.14 5.04
N ALA A 425 -25.64 -0.49 5.18
CA ALA A 425 -26.95 -1.14 5.06
C ALA A 425 -27.24 -1.71 3.66
N LEU A 426 -26.41 -1.38 2.65
CA LEU A 426 -26.48 -1.86 1.28
C LEU A 426 -25.38 -2.87 0.91
N ASP A 427 -24.61 -3.34 1.90
CA ASP A 427 -23.44 -4.22 1.70
C ASP A 427 -22.34 -3.60 0.81
N GLU A 428 -22.27 -2.27 0.75
CA GLU A 428 -21.30 -1.53 -0.06
C GLU A 428 -19.92 -1.44 0.63
N TYR A 429 -19.29 -2.57 0.93
CA TYR A 429 -18.14 -2.67 1.83
C TYR A 429 -16.97 -1.72 1.52
N TYR A 430 -16.63 -1.54 0.24
CA TYR A 430 -15.55 -0.63 -0.18
C TYR A 430 -15.93 0.83 0.04
N LEU A 431 -17.20 1.18 -0.15
CA LEU A 431 -17.69 2.52 0.08
C LEU A 431 -17.78 2.78 1.59
N THR A 432 -18.29 1.83 2.38
CA THR A 432 -18.27 1.89 3.84
C THR A 432 -16.85 2.11 4.36
N GLN A 433 -15.90 1.30 3.90
CA GLN A 433 -14.48 1.41 4.25
C GLN A 433 -13.97 2.84 4.03
N ARG A 434 -14.25 3.47 2.89
CA ARG A 434 -13.74 4.82 2.58
C ARG A 434 -14.16 5.83 3.63
N PHE A 435 -15.42 5.80 4.07
CA PHE A 435 -15.93 6.73 5.07
C PHE A 435 -15.33 6.46 6.46
N VAL A 436 -15.35 5.22 6.92
CA VAL A 436 -14.93 4.93 8.31
C VAL A 436 -13.42 4.92 8.50
N VAL A 437 -12.65 4.57 7.47
CA VAL A 437 -11.19 4.70 7.53
C VAL A 437 -10.80 6.17 7.58
N HIS A 438 -11.40 7.03 6.76
CA HIS A 438 -11.18 8.47 6.84
C HIS A 438 -11.60 9.05 8.20
N LEU A 439 -12.78 8.67 8.69
CA LEU A 439 -13.23 9.08 10.02
C LEU A 439 -12.21 8.70 11.10
N SER A 440 -11.67 7.49 11.04
CA SER A 440 -10.68 7.00 12.01
C SER A 440 -9.39 7.82 12.08
N GLU A 441 -9.03 8.60 11.05
CA GLU A 441 -7.84 9.46 11.05
C GLU A 441 -7.92 10.56 12.12
N ARG A 442 -9.14 11.00 12.45
CA ARG A 442 -9.41 12.11 13.39
C ARG A 442 -9.82 11.65 14.78
N LEU A 443 -10.16 10.37 14.95
CA LEU A 443 -10.59 9.82 16.23
C LEU A 443 -9.39 9.51 17.14
N ASP A 444 -9.58 9.61 18.45
CA ASP A 444 -8.64 9.06 19.41
C ASP A 444 -8.65 7.52 19.40
N ARG A 445 -7.78 6.87 20.17
CA ARG A 445 -7.70 5.40 20.21
C ARG A 445 -8.99 4.74 20.71
N THR A 446 -9.66 5.35 21.69
CA THR A 446 -10.90 4.81 22.27
C THR A 446 -12.02 4.87 21.25
N GLU A 447 -12.25 6.02 20.63
CA GLU A 447 -13.28 6.19 19.60
C GLU A 447 -12.98 5.36 18.34
N THR A 448 -11.70 5.19 17.98
CA THR A 448 -11.32 4.26 16.90
C THR A 448 -11.70 2.82 17.26
N GLY A 449 -11.50 2.42 18.51
CA GLY A 449 -11.95 1.12 19.04
C GLY A 449 -13.47 0.95 19.00
N GLN A 450 -14.22 2.00 19.37
CA GLN A 450 -15.68 2.04 19.26
C GLN A 450 -16.16 1.91 17.81
N LEU A 451 -15.49 2.58 16.87
CA LEU A 451 -15.79 2.48 15.44
C LEU A 451 -15.52 1.06 14.89
N ALA A 452 -14.45 0.41 15.36
CA ALA A 452 -14.17 -0.98 15.03
C ALA A 452 -15.22 -1.93 15.63
N ASP A 453 -15.71 -1.66 16.85
CA ASP A 453 -16.79 -2.42 17.49
C ASP A 453 -18.10 -2.33 16.72
N TRP A 454 -18.43 -1.13 16.21
CA TRP A 454 -19.56 -0.99 15.29
C TRP A 454 -19.41 -1.87 14.05
N ALA A 455 -18.24 -1.85 13.40
CA ALA A 455 -17.98 -2.67 12.21
C ALA A 455 -18.06 -4.18 12.50
N GLU A 456 -17.62 -4.62 13.68
CA GLU A 456 -17.77 -6.01 14.14
C GLU A 456 -19.25 -6.37 14.34
N ASP A 457 -20.02 -5.51 15.01
CA ASP A 457 -21.43 -5.74 15.33
C ASP A 457 -22.32 -5.82 14.08
N VAL A 458 -22.06 -4.99 13.07
CA VAL A 458 -22.78 -5.05 11.78
C VAL A 458 -22.25 -6.12 10.81
N GLY A 459 -21.30 -6.95 11.25
CA GLY A 459 -20.82 -8.09 10.47
C GLY A 459 -19.88 -7.74 9.33
N LEU A 460 -19.07 -6.69 9.48
CA LEU A 460 -18.13 -6.17 8.48
C LEU A 460 -16.66 -6.39 8.89
N PRO A 461 -16.16 -7.63 8.97
CA PRO A 461 -14.79 -7.92 9.41
C PRO A 461 -13.72 -7.30 8.51
N TYR A 462 -13.99 -7.21 7.20
CA TYR A 462 -13.12 -6.50 6.25
C TYR A 462 -12.93 -5.03 6.66
N VAL A 463 -14.04 -4.35 6.96
CA VAL A 463 -14.03 -2.93 7.35
C VAL A 463 -13.36 -2.74 8.71
N MET A 464 -13.66 -3.60 9.69
CA MET A 464 -13.00 -3.63 11.00
C MET A 464 -11.47 -3.73 10.87
N LEU A 465 -10.99 -4.67 10.05
CA LEU A 465 -9.57 -4.84 9.80
C LEU A 465 -8.95 -3.62 9.10
N LYS A 466 -9.67 -2.99 8.15
CA LYS A 466 -9.18 -1.78 7.47
C LYS A 466 -9.06 -0.59 8.40
N ILE A 467 -10.01 -0.38 9.32
CA ILE A 467 -9.90 0.63 10.38
C ILE A 467 -8.62 0.41 11.19
N ALA A 468 -8.41 -0.82 11.68
CA ALA A 468 -7.25 -1.15 12.50
C ALA A 468 -5.92 -0.99 11.73
N LYS A 469 -5.84 -1.46 10.48
CA LYS A 469 -4.63 -1.34 9.64
C LYS A 469 -4.25 0.12 9.39
N HIS A 470 -5.24 0.96 9.10
CA HIS A 470 -4.98 2.38 8.86
C HIS A 470 -4.57 3.13 10.13
N SER A 471 -5.20 2.79 11.26
CA SER A 471 -4.97 3.43 12.55
C SER A 471 -3.53 3.24 13.07
N VAL A 472 -2.81 2.23 12.60
CA VAL A 472 -1.38 2.03 12.89
C VAL A 472 -0.53 3.21 12.43
N ASN A 473 -0.88 3.88 11.33
CA ASN A 473 -0.18 5.07 10.83
C ASN A 473 -0.33 6.29 11.77
N PHE A 474 -1.22 6.19 12.75
CA PHE A 474 -1.50 7.22 13.76
C PHE A 474 -1.19 6.68 15.17
N GLU A 475 -0.29 5.69 15.27
CA GLU A 475 0.14 5.07 16.54
C GLU A 475 -0.98 4.43 17.37
N LYS A 476 -2.11 4.08 16.72
CA LYS A 476 -3.27 3.46 17.36
C LYS A 476 -3.36 1.98 16.98
N VAL A 477 -2.66 1.13 17.74
CA VAL A 477 -2.78 -0.32 17.60
C VAL A 477 -4.02 -0.81 18.36
N LEU A 478 -4.89 -1.52 17.65
CA LEU A 478 -6.13 -2.13 18.15
C LEU A 478 -6.10 -3.63 17.85
N GLU A 479 -5.47 -4.42 18.73
CA GLU A 479 -5.15 -5.83 18.49
C GLU A 479 -6.40 -6.67 18.19
N ARG A 480 -7.52 -6.42 18.90
CA ARG A 480 -8.80 -7.09 18.64
C ARG A 480 -9.29 -6.88 17.20
N ALA A 481 -9.20 -5.66 16.70
CA ALA A 481 -9.65 -5.27 15.36
C ALA A 481 -8.62 -5.60 14.26
N TYR A 482 -7.34 -5.62 14.61
CA TYR A 482 -6.24 -5.96 13.69
C TYR A 482 -6.16 -7.46 13.37
N PHE A 483 -6.72 -8.29 14.26
CA PHE A 483 -6.89 -9.73 14.12
C PHE A 483 -8.35 -10.12 14.42
N PRO A 484 -9.30 -9.78 13.53
CA PRO A 484 -10.71 -10.07 13.75
C PRO A 484 -10.95 -11.58 13.68
N THR A 485 -11.96 -12.06 14.40
CA THR A 485 -12.30 -13.51 14.45
C THR A 485 -13.72 -13.78 13.92
N PRO A 486 -14.02 -13.41 12.65
CA PRO A 486 -15.35 -13.65 12.10
C PRO A 486 -15.63 -15.15 11.94
N GLU A 487 -16.90 -15.50 11.75
CA GLU A 487 -17.27 -16.83 11.27
C GLU A 487 -16.77 -17.00 9.83
N ILE A 488 -15.88 -17.97 9.58
CA ILE A 488 -15.30 -18.25 8.26
C ILE A 488 -15.72 -19.61 7.70
N GLY A 489 -16.92 -20.09 8.09
CA GLY A 489 -17.44 -21.42 7.73
C GLY A 489 -16.89 -22.57 8.58
N SER A 490 -17.36 -23.80 8.34
CA SER A 490 -17.02 -24.98 9.16
C SER A 490 -15.63 -25.55 8.94
N GLY A 491 -15.01 -25.27 7.78
CA GLY A 491 -13.61 -25.62 7.49
C GLY A 491 -13.36 -27.13 7.36
N ASN A 492 -12.13 -27.56 7.61
CA ASN A 492 -11.75 -28.98 7.70
C ASN A 492 -11.26 -29.28 9.13
N PRO A 493 -11.81 -30.29 9.84
CA PRO A 493 -11.46 -30.57 11.23
C PRO A 493 -10.00 -30.98 11.46
N ASN A 494 -9.28 -31.39 10.41
CA ASN A 494 -7.85 -31.72 10.49
C ASN A 494 -6.94 -30.50 10.32
N VAL A 495 -7.50 -29.32 10.04
CA VAL A 495 -6.74 -28.08 9.87
C VAL A 495 -6.94 -27.22 11.11
N PRO A 496 -5.86 -26.72 11.75
CA PRO A 496 -5.98 -25.78 12.85
C PRO A 496 -6.75 -24.53 12.42
N ARG A 497 -7.78 -24.15 13.18
CA ARG A 497 -8.61 -22.97 12.88
C ARG A 497 -7.79 -21.68 12.74
N ALA A 498 -6.71 -21.55 13.50
CA ALA A 498 -5.78 -20.43 13.40
C ALA A 498 -5.13 -20.33 12.02
N LEU A 499 -4.82 -21.47 11.37
CA LEU A 499 -4.26 -21.51 10.01
C LEU A 499 -5.30 -21.11 8.97
N GLU A 500 -6.54 -21.60 9.08
CA GLU A 500 -7.64 -21.17 8.20
C GLU A 500 -7.88 -19.65 8.29
N MET A 501 -7.82 -19.08 9.51
CA MET A 501 -7.94 -17.65 9.74
C MET A 501 -6.74 -16.86 9.21
N ALA A 502 -5.51 -17.34 9.42
CA ALA A 502 -4.30 -16.72 8.89
C ALA A 502 -4.33 -16.62 7.37
N ILE A 503 -4.72 -17.71 6.70
CA ILE A 503 -4.87 -17.77 5.24
C ILE A 503 -6.01 -16.87 4.79
N SER A 504 -7.21 -16.98 5.38
CA SER A 504 -8.37 -16.14 5.00
C SER A 504 -8.08 -14.64 5.17
N ARG A 505 -7.38 -14.26 6.25
CA ARG A 505 -6.93 -12.88 6.48
C ARG A 505 -5.99 -12.43 5.37
N ARG A 506 -5.01 -13.26 5.00
CA ARG A 506 -4.01 -12.90 4.00
C ARG A 506 -4.60 -12.84 2.59
N GLU A 507 -5.49 -13.77 2.25
CA GLU A 507 -6.04 -13.93 0.90
C GLU A 507 -7.12 -12.90 0.57
N SER A 508 -8.05 -12.64 1.49
CA SER A 508 -9.22 -11.80 1.20
C SER A 508 -9.49 -10.74 2.25
N GLU A 509 -8.72 -10.70 3.34
CA GLU A 509 -9.04 -9.89 4.52
C GLU A 509 -10.49 -10.16 4.99
N PHE A 510 -10.91 -11.42 4.88
CA PHE A 510 -12.26 -11.94 5.18
C PHE A 510 -13.38 -11.47 4.24
N ASN A 511 -13.08 -10.78 3.13
CA ASN A 511 -14.08 -10.46 2.12
C ASN A 511 -14.32 -11.63 1.17
N HIS A 512 -15.34 -12.44 1.44
CA HIS A 512 -15.66 -13.65 0.68
C HIS A 512 -16.16 -13.41 -0.76
N THR A 513 -16.37 -12.16 -1.19
CA THR A 513 -16.90 -11.83 -2.52
C THR A 513 -15.82 -11.49 -3.54
N VAL A 514 -14.56 -11.33 -3.10
CA VAL A 514 -13.47 -10.77 -3.92
C VAL A 514 -13.00 -11.71 -5.03
N ARG A 515 -12.52 -11.10 -6.11
CA ARG A 515 -11.91 -11.76 -7.26
C ARG A 515 -10.58 -11.09 -7.55
N SER A 516 -9.48 -11.83 -7.55
CA SER A 516 -8.18 -11.26 -7.91
C SER A 516 -8.08 -11.05 -9.42
N HIS A 517 -7.12 -10.22 -9.82
CA HIS A 517 -6.76 -10.02 -11.22
C HIS A 517 -6.32 -11.32 -11.92
N ALA A 518 -5.65 -12.21 -11.18
CA ALA A 518 -5.21 -13.53 -11.66
C ALA A 518 -6.33 -14.57 -11.73
N GLY A 519 -7.54 -14.25 -11.24
CA GLY A 519 -8.71 -15.13 -11.29
C GLY A 519 -8.94 -16.00 -10.05
N ALA A 520 -8.27 -15.72 -8.93
CA ALA A 520 -8.52 -16.35 -7.65
C ALA A 520 -9.83 -15.83 -7.01
N LEU A 521 -10.56 -16.69 -6.29
CA LEU A 521 -11.96 -16.42 -5.92
C LEU A 521 -12.25 -16.63 -4.43
N GLY A 522 -12.93 -15.64 -3.86
CA GLY A 522 -13.58 -15.70 -2.55
C GLY A 522 -12.64 -15.65 -1.34
N LEU A 523 -13.16 -16.15 -0.21
CA LEU A 523 -12.56 -16.03 1.13
C LEU A 523 -11.09 -16.50 1.19
N MET A 524 -10.81 -17.66 0.60
CA MET A 524 -9.47 -18.26 0.58
C MET A 524 -8.82 -18.19 -0.80
N GLN A 525 -9.29 -17.28 -1.68
CA GLN A 525 -8.73 -17.03 -3.01
C GLN A 525 -8.36 -18.31 -3.79
N LEU A 526 -9.34 -19.19 -3.98
CA LEU A 526 -9.10 -20.42 -4.71
C LEU A 526 -9.07 -20.18 -6.21
N MET A 527 -8.05 -20.73 -6.87
CA MET A 527 -8.05 -20.87 -8.31
C MET A 527 -9.12 -21.87 -8.75
N PRO A 528 -9.84 -21.65 -9.86
CA PRO A 528 -10.88 -22.57 -10.35
C PRO A 528 -10.41 -24.02 -10.52
N GLY A 529 -9.14 -24.22 -10.93
CA GLY A 529 -8.52 -25.55 -11.02
C GLY A 529 -8.43 -26.23 -9.66
N THR A 530 -7.80 -25.56 -8.68
CA THR A 530 -7.67 -26.03 -7.30
C THR A 530 -9.03 -26.32 -6.68
N ALA A 531 -10.00 -25.41 -6.84
CA ALA A 531 -11.35 -25.59 -6.30
C ALA A 531 -12.06 -26.84 -6.86
N ARG A 532 -11.90 -27.12 -8.15
CA ARG A 532 -12.45 -28.33 -8.77
C ARG A 532 -11.77 -29.60 -8.23
N ASP A 533 -10.45 -29.58 -8.08
CA ASP A 533 -9.71 -30.72 -7.56
C ASP A 533 -10.10 -31.04 -6.11
N MET A 534 -10.30 -30.00 -5.28
CA MET A 534 -10.77 -30.16 -3.90
C MET A 534 -12.24 -30.60 -3.83
N ALA A 535 -13.11 -30.12 -4.72
CA ALA A 535 -14.49 -30.58 -4.80
C ALA A 535 -14.55 -32.09 -5.13
N ASN A 536 -13.74 -32.53 -6.09
CA ASN A 536 -13.60 -33.94 -6.44
C ASN A 536 -13.09 -34.77 -5.25
N ARG A 537 -12.08 -34.27 -4.54
CA ARG A 537 -11.50 -34.94 -3.36
C ARG A 537 -12.51 -35.11 -2.22
N LEU A 538 -13.36 -34.10 -2.01
CA LEU A 538 -14.44 -34.12 -1.01
C LEU A 538 -15.68 -34.90 -1.46
N GLY A 539 -15.77 -35.30 -2.73
CA GLY A 539 -16.95 -35.94 -3.31
C GLY A 539 -18.18 -35.02 -3.38
N ILE A 540 -17.97 -33.71 -3.60
CA ILE A 540 -19.05 -32.72 -3.77
C ILE A 540 -19.02 -32.12 -5.17
N ASP A 541 -20.17 -31.61 -5.63
CA ASP A 541 -20.28 -30.99 -6.94
C ASP A 541 -19.46 -29.69 -7.03
N TYR A 542 -18.66 -29.56 -8.09
CA TYR A 542 -17.96 -28.32 -8.38
C TYR A 542 -18.93 -27.24 -8.88
N ALA A 543 -19.15 -26.20 -8.07
CA ALA A 543 -20.02 -25.08 -8.36
C ALA A 543 -19.23 -23.74 -8.40
N PRO A 544 -18.77 -23.28 -9.59
CA PRO A 544 -17.94 -22.06 -9.71
C PRO A 544 -18.59 -20.79 -9.14
N ALA A 545 -19.89 -20.62 -9.34
CA ALA A 545 -20.62 -19.43 -8.87
C ALA A 545 -20.63 -19.31 -7.34
N LYS A 546 -20.59 -20.46 -6.64
CA LYS A 546 -20.57 -20.52 -5.19
C LYS A 546 -19.25 -20.05 -4.57
N LEU A 547 -18.16 -20.03 -5.34
CA LEU A 547 -16.86 -19.59 -4.83
C LEU A 547 -16.86 -18.15 -4.31
N THR A 548 -17.75 -17.28 -4.78
CA THR A 548 -17.88 -15.88 -4.31
C THR A 548 -19.25 -15.54 -3.72
N THR A 549 -20.16 -16.50 -3.63
CA THR A 549 -21.55 -16.27 -3.15
C THR A 549 -21.92 -17.16 -1.97
N ASP A 550 -21.11 -18.17 -1.66
CA ASP A 550 -21.33 -19.15 -0.60
C ASP A 550 -20.00 -19.31 0.17
N MET A 551 -19.87 -18.56 1.26
CA MET A 551 -18.66 -18.53 2.09
C MET A 551 -18.31 -19.92 2.64
N GLU A 552 -19.32 -20.70 3.04
CA GLU A 552 -19.15 -22.06 3.56
C GLU A 552 -18.55 -22.99 2.49
N TYR A 553 -19.05 -22.92 1.26
CA TYR A 553 -18.51 -23.68 0.14
C TYR A 553 -17.06 -23.32 -0.16
N ASN A 554 -16.70 -22.02 -0.19
CA ASN A 554 -15.32 -21.58 -0.40
C ASN A 554 -14.40 -22.07 0.73
N ALA A 555 -14.81 -21.87 1.98
CA ALA A 555 -14.05 -22.26 3.17
C ALA A 555 -13.79 -23.76 3.21
N ARG A 556 -14.80 -24.59 2.90
CA ARG A 556 -14.67 -26.05 2.89
C ARG A 556 -13.65 -26.52 1.84
N LEU A 557 -13.68 -25.95 0.63
CA LEU A 557 -12.72 -26.28 -0.42
C LEU A 557 -11.30 -25.81 -0.07
N GLY A 558 -11.17 -24.60 0.47
CA GLY A 558 -9.86 -24.05 0.80
C GLY A 558 -9.21 -24.72 1.99
N SER A 559 -10.01 -25.14 2.97
CA SER A 559 -9.55 -25.92 4.12
C SER A 559 -9.18 -27.34 3.73
N GLU A 560 -9.87 -27.95 2.74
CA GLU A 560 -9.40 -29.21 2.15
C GLU A 560 -8.05 -29.05 1.45
N TYR A 561 -7.83 -27.93 0.75
CA TYR A 561 -6.54 -27.67 0.15
C TYR A 561 -5.42 -27.52 1.20
N LEU A 562 -5.70 -26.86 2.32
CA LEU A 562 -4.77 -26.80 3.45
C LEU A 562 -4.49 -28.18 4.05
N ALA A 563 -5.52 -29.01 4.26
CA ALA A 563 -5.34 -30.38 4.74
C ALA A 563 -4.43 -31.18 3.80
N TRP A 564 -4.64 -31.04 2.49
CA TRP A 564 -3.80 -31.68 1.47
C TRP A 564 -2.33 -31.21 1.47
N LEU A 565 -2.08 -29.94 1.81
CA LEU A 565 -0.72 -29.40 2.00
C LEU A 565 -0.08 -29.92 3.29
N MET A 566 -0.85 -29.99 4.39
CA MET A 566 -0.38 -30.54 5.66
C MET A 566 0.01 -32.02 5.55
N GLU A 567 -0.70 -32.80 4.73
CA GLU A 567 -0.29 -34.19 4.41
C GLU A 567 1.12 -34.31 3.80
N ARG A 568 1.65 -33.23 3.21
CA ARG A 568 2.94 -33.19 2.51
C ARG A 568 4.06 -32.56 3.33
N PHE A 569 3.73 -31.50 4.06
CA PHE A 569 4.72 -30.69 4.79
C PHE A 569 4.62 -30.84 6.30
N GLY A 570 3.68 -31.65 6.80
CA GLY A 570 3.34 -31.74 8.22
C GLY A 570 2.75 -30.43 8.72
N ASP A 571 3.02 -30.09 9.97
CA ASP A 571 2.53 -28.84 10.59
C ASP A 571 3.43 -27.63 10.29
N ASN A 572 4.30 -27.70 9.28
CA ASN A 572 5.24 -26.63 8.96
C ASN A 572 4.55 -25.43 8.28
N PRO A 573 4.40 -24.28 8.96
CA PRO A 573 3.62 -23.18 8.41
C PRO A 573 4.36 -22.43 7.29
N VAL A 574 5.69 -22.50 7.26
CA VAL A 574 6.52 -21.85 6.23
C VAL A 574 6.31 -22.51 4.87
N LEU A 575 6.49 -23.84 4.80
CA LEU A 575 6.32 -24.60 3.57
C LEU A 575 4.87 -24.65 3.11
N ILE A 576 3.90 -24.73 4.03
CA ILE A 576 2.48 -24.62 3.69
C ILE A 576 2.19 -23.26 3.05
N ALA A 577 2.67 -22.15 3.64
CA ALA A 577 2.45 -20.82 3.09
C ALA A 577 3.12 -20.63 1.71
N VAL A 578 4.34 -21.14 1.52
CA VAL A 578 5.00 -21.17 0.21
C VAL A 578 4.18 -21.96 -0.80
N ALA A 579 3.75 -23.17 -0.44
CA ALA A 579 3.01 -24.03 -1.35
C ALA A 579 1.63 -23.45 -1.72
N TYR A 580 0.97 -22.76 -0.79
CA TYR A 580 -0.31 -22.11 -1.02
C TYR A 580 -0.19 -20.95 -2.02
N ASN A 581 0.79 -20.05 -1.80
CA ASN A 581 0.95 -18.84 -2.61
C ASN A 581 1.71 -19.08 -3.92
N ALA A 582 2.79 -19.86 -3.86
CA ALA A 582 3.76 -20.01 -4.94
C ALA A 582 3.65 -21.39 -5.65
N GLY A 583 2.87 -22.32 -5.08
CA GLY A 583 2.64 -23.64 -5.61
C GLY A 583 3.57 -24.71 -5.03
N LEU A 584 3.09 -25.95 -5.04
CA LEU A 584 3.74 -27.11 -4.43
C LEU A 584 5.20 -27.32 -4.90
N GLY A 585 5.44 -27.17 -6.22
CA GLY A 585 6.77 -27.39 -6.79
C GLY A 585 7.83 -26.45 -6.21
N ARG A 586 7.49 -25.20 -5.91
CA ARG A 586 8.45 -24.23 -5.35
C ARG A 586 8.80 -24.55 -3.89
N ALA A 587 7.82 -25.00 -3.10
CA ALA A 587 8.08 -25.44 -1.73
C ALA A 587 9.08 -26.60 -1.70
N TYR A 588 8.97 -27.57 -2.63
CA TYR A 588 9.95 -28.64 -2.77
C TYR A 588 11.30 -28.13 -3.29
N ASN A 589 11.32 -27.48 -4.46
CA ASN A 589 12.56 -27.08 -5.11
C ASN A 589 13.42 -26.17 -4.23
N TRP A 590 12.83 -25.17 -3.55
CA TRP A 590 13.59 -24.29 -2.67
C TRP A 590 14.11 -25.01 -1.42
N SER A 591 13.40 -26.03 -0.93
CA SER A 591 13.91 -26.88 0.16
C SER A 591 15.08 -27.76 -0.31
N GLU A 592 15.02 -28.27 -1.54
CA GLU A 592 16.12 -29.06 -2.13
C GLU A 592 17.36 -28.20 -2.42
N GLU A 593 17.17 -27.00 -2.96
CA GLU A 593 18.25 -26.10 -3.35
C GLU A 593 18.96 -25.44 -2.15
N ARG A 594 18.25 -25.21 -1.04
CA ARG A 594 18.70 -24.35 0.07
C ARG A 594 18.69 -25.01 1.45
N GLY A 595 18.33 -26.29 1.50
CA GLY A 595 18.06 -27.01 2.74
C GLY A 595 16.60 -26.88 3.17
N ASP A 596 16.11 -27.90 3.87
CA ASP A 596 14.75 -27.94 4.39
C ASP A 596 14.64 -26.97 5.58
N PRO A 597 13.72 -26.00 5.59
CA PRO A 597 13.58 -25.04 6.68
C PRO A 597 13.20 -25.68 8.03
N ARG A 598 12.82 -26.97 8.04
CA ARG A 598 12.54 -27.78 9.23
C ARG A 598 13.80 -28.40 9.85
N ASP A 599 14.93 -28.29 9.18
CA ASP A 599 16.18 -28.83 9.70
C ASP A 599 16.77 -27.92 10.79
N PRO A 600 17.32 -28.49 11.88
CA PRO A 600 17.91 -27.72 12.96
C PRO A 600 19.05 -26.82 12.47
N ASP A 601 19.81 -27.29 11.48
CA ASP A 601 21.01 -26.65 10.94
C ASP A 601 20.73 -25.54 9.92
N VAL A 602 19.47 -25.38 9.48
CA VAL A 602 19.06 -24.31 8.57
C VAL A 602 18.51 -23.13 9.39
N ASP A 603 19.07 -21.92 9.22
CA ASP A 603 18.45 -20.71 9.79
C ASP A 603 17.17 -20.39 8.98
N VAL A 604 16.02 -20.64 9.61
CA VAL A 604 14.71 -20.47 8.95
C VAL A 604 14.42 -19.01 8.61
N ILE A 605 15.02 -18.05 9.33
CA ILE A 605 14.83 -16.62 9.05
C ILE A 605 15.59 -16.24 7.79
N ASP A 606 16.86 -16.66 7.68
CA ASP A 606 17.63 -16.49 6.45
C ASP A 606 16.97 -17.20 5.27
N TRP A 607 16.42 -18.41 5.49
CA TRP A 607 15.71 -19.16 4.45
C TRP A 607 14.52 -18.36 3.90
N ILE A 608 13.72 -17.74 4.78
CA ILE A 608 12.61 -16.86 4.39
C ILE A 608 13.12 -15.60 3.68
N GLU A 609 14.20 -14.97 4.17
CA GLU A 609 14.82 -13.79 3.53
C GLU A 609 15.36 -14.05 2.12
N MET A 610 15.68 -15.31 1.82
CA MET A 610 16.23 -15.70 0.53
C MET A 610 15.15 -16.06 -0.49
N ILE A 611 13.87 -16.14 -0.11
CA ILE A 611 12.76 -16.45 -1.05
C ILE A 611 12.82 -15.48 -2.26
N PRO A 612 12.87 -15.97 -3.51
CA PRO A 612 13.10 -15.12 -4.69
C PRO A 612 11.97 -14.17 -5.03
N PHE A 613 10.74 -14.49 -4.64
CA PHE A 613 9.56 -13.69 -4.94
C PHE A 613 9.18 -12.87 -3.72
N ASP A 614 9.30 -11.56 -3.83
CA ASP A 614 9.01 -10.62 -2.75
C ASP A 614 7.56 -10.79 -2.24
N GLU A 615 6.61 -11.06 -3.15
CA GLU A 615 5.22 -11.38 -2.79
C GLU A 615 5.13 -12.63 -1.89
N THR A 616 5.80 -13.73 -2.28
CA THR A 616 5.80 -14.97 -1.51
C THR A 616 6.55 -14.84 -0.19
N GLN A 617 7.67 -14.13 -0.18
CA GLN A 617 8.42 -13.83 1.04
C GLN A 617 7.53 -13.10 2.05
N ASN A 618 6.90 -12.00 1.61
CA ASN A 618 5.97 -11.26 2.44
C ASN A 618 4.79 -12.14 2.87
N TYR A 619 4.23 -12.92 1.95
CA TYR A 619 3.12 -13.83 2.25
C TYR A 619 3.45 -14.82 3.37
N VAL A 620 4.62 -15.47 3.31
CA VAL A 620 5.09 -16.42 4.33
C VAL A 620 5.20 -15.73 5.69
N MET A 621 5.81 -14.55 5.76
CA MET A 621 5.89 -13.78 7.01
C MET A 621 4.50 -13.42 7.53
N ARG A 622 3.60 -12.94 6.68
CA ARG A 622 2.23 -12.53 7.07
C ARG A 622 1.37 -13.66 7.56
N VAL A 623 1.46 -14.84 6.94
CA VAL A 623 0.73 -16.02 7.41
C VAL A 623 1.30 -16.47 8.74
N THR A 624 2.61 -16.68 8.81
CA THR A 624 3.26 -17.23 10.01
C THR A 624 3.15 -16.30 11.23
N GLU A 625 3.36 -14.99 11.09
CA GLU A 625 3.24 -14.04 12.21
C GLU A 625 1.83 -14.03 12.84
N THR A 626 0.80 -14.30 12.05
CA THR A 626 -0.58 -14.28 12.53
C THR A 626 -1.01 -15.57 13.24
N LEU A 627 -0.29 -16.68 13.08
CA LEU A 627 -0.66 -17.97 13.68
C LEU A 627 -0.70 -17.94 15.22
N PRO A 628 0.38 -17.58 15.94
CA PRO A 628 0.32 -17.53 17.41
C PRO A 628 -0.70 -16.50 17.90
N ILE A 629 -0.91 -15.44 17.13
CA ILE A 629 -1.90 -14.41 17.44
C ILE A 629 -3.31 -14.98 17.32
N TYR A 630 -3.66 -15.65 16.22
CA TYR A 630 -4.97 -16.29 16.10
C TYR A 630 -5.19 -17.41 17.10
N GLU A 631 -4.15 -18.18 17.45
CA GLU A 631 -4.21 -19.13 18.57
C GLU A 631 -4.60 -18.42 19.87
N ALA A 632 -3.99 -17.28 20.18
CA ALA A 632 -4.32 -16.48 21.36
C ALA A 632 -5.72 -15.87 21.30
N ARG A 633 -6.10 -15.28 20.15
CA ARG A 633 -7.42 -14.68 19.92
C ARG A 633 -8.55 -15.69 20.06
N LEU A 634 -8.36 -16.91 19.55
CA LEU A 634 -9.36 -17.99 19.63
C LEU A 634 -9.50 -18.55 21.05
N LYS A 635 -8.42 -18.59 21.85
CA LYS A 635 -8.45 -19.01 23.25
C LYS A 635 -8.92 -17.91 24.20
N GLY A 636 -8.72 -16.64 23.84
CA GLY A 636 -8.93 -15.49 24.72
C GLY A 636 -7.80 -15.27 25.73
N GLU A 637 -6.66 -15.94 25.55
CA GLU A 637 -5.45 -15.82 26.36
C GLU A 637 -4.21 -16.09 25.50
N VAL A 638 -3.09 -15.46 25.84
CA VAL A 638 -1.82 -15.68 25.12
C VAL A 638 -1.15 -16.99 25.55
N GLY A 639 -0.46 -17.64 24.61
CA GLY A 639 0.35 -18.83 24.88
C GLY A 639 1.82 -18.49 25.16
N GLU A 640 2.64 -19.53 25.32
CA GLU A 640 4.09 -19.37 25.34
C GLU A 640 4.61 -18.90 23.97
N LEU A 641 5.51 -17.93 23.99
CA LEU A 641 6.15 -17.43 22.77
C LEU A 641 7.32 -18.34 22.38
N ASN A 642 7.06 -19.27 21.46
CA ASN A 642 8.05 -20.18 20.87
C ASN A 642 8.00 -20.07 19.33
N PHE A 643 8.17 -18.85 18.82
CA PHE A 643 7.88 -18.53 17.42
C PHE A 643 8.86 -19.22 16.46
N THR A 644 10.16 -19.20 16.74
CA THR A 644 11.17 -19.87 15.91
C THR A 644 10.92 -21.38 15.84
N ALA A 645 10.55 -22.01 16.96
CA ALA A 645 10.21 -23.43 16.99
C ALA A 645 8.95 -23.73 16.16
N MET A 646 7.95 -22.83 16.17
CA MET A 646 6.77 -22.94 15.32
C MET A 646 7.12 -22.94 13.83
N LEU A 647 8.05 -22.07 13.40
CA LEU A 647 8.49 -21.99 12.00
C LEU A 647 9.20 -23.27 11.52
N LYS A 648 9.74 -24.07 12.44
CA LYS A 648 10.46 -25.32 12.18
C LYS A 648 9.67 -26.61 12.46
N ARG A 649 8.35 -26.53 12.74
CA ARG A 649 7.50 -27.72 12.98
C ARG A 649 7.61 -28.73 11.82
N ARG A 650 7.48 -30.02 12.14
CA ARG A 650 7.62 -31.14 11.21
C ARG A 650 6.31 -31.84 10.89
#